data_AF-A0A369R1A0-F1
#
_entry.id   AF-A0A369R1A0-F1
#
_cell.length_a   1.000
_cell.length_b   1.000
_cell.length_c   1.000
_cell.angle_alpha   90.00
_cell.angle_beta   90.00
_cell.angle_gamma   90.00
#
_symmetry.space_group_name_H-M   'P 1'
#
loop_
_entity.id
_entity.type
_entity.pdbx_description
1 polymer ?
#
loop_
_entity_poly.entity_id
_entity_poly.type
_entity_poly.pdbx_seq_one_letter_code
_entity_poly.pdbx_strand_id
1 'polypeptide(L)'
;MNISDILERQTEQSGETPCVFINNEMWTRNDLNRKVWQAASIIYAHGVRPGDVVAQSFISLSNQLVAMLATARLGATVFSLAPHTPEIRQRELLNTLQAKFLATDLTDHHCADITTILVKSEENSDSRPFMNNDPSIRANNPNAPWIIVTGSGSTGKRKLLPITHEQQWNRLQAGLEWLPYSKNDTLHSLVHLDYYFAKQRYLEAILKGAAIELVNSRTSPLHASVLYGTVFHVEQFLMALPQSVKGHMEHLTALMIGGSPVSPALRERIRERLCSKLYILYGTNECHTTCRTSLNEVYGIPGNVGRPHQGFTLQIVDNNDEPQPADKAGHIRIRSSATIDGYLHDEEATARAFRNGWFYPGDLGRMTPDGQLIHLGRSDDMMIMNGINIYPAEIEQIIASHPDVHDAVALPLKHAVHQDIPVCAIVLKKNSAITERKLLDFTRERLGPHAPHRIFILDSIPRNEQGKPVRIELQKLIAARQPYASGTTNMSTETGSHNIGIPKGRQLQKLLTCSFIMPQNPDMVTLDLWLNKVLDNDLKEHDDRRFPGANSAPPETRQWLWRCLQLSRLLLQAGRAAVFDPPGIIACTQKNITSRKWNAVVSIPLIDDFPNAMYDVALKTSFSLAGWAAVHEPEGDNLNHFFDTIQQRVIEPLSKVLPVGKSTFPVLQTAYGMGIPFRHLGGGVFQLGWGANARRMDRSTTEIDSAMGAKLSQSKVLTTRLLQSAGLPAPQHAVVPTHEKALLAAKKIGWPVVVKPADRDRGEGVSVDITNNDALKKAFNLARNLSPSKQVIVERQVPGICHRLFIANGKLLYAVKRLPLSVTGNGSMTVAELISAEWNAQQSKPPWKRTEIRPLDQMALDSIAEAGLRPDSVPENGRLVPLRKIESTQWGGVDEEVMDRIHPENLRIAIEAASLFGLHVAGLDIITSDIAKPWYQNGAIINEVNFAPLFGGGEISRQHIPVFLRDFMKGSGRIPVDVFSGGTSALNASLQQWEALRKKGVQAYLTNAEKTFSPSGKPLIMPFKSTYLRVRALALSAKVEAIVIALQSDEFLDSGLPLEFVETVTIFDEPLISFSNPGKQVSPERLKSLQILLKNWRTTDHINP
;
A
#
# COMPACT_ATOMS: atom_id res chain seq x y z
N MET A 1 21.66 -42.64 8.95
CA MET A 1 20.72 -43.25 9.91
C MET A 1 19.34 -42.70 9.64
N ASN A 2 18.32 -43.53 9.76
CA ASN A 2 16.93 -43.13 9.66
C ASN A 2 16.50 -42.45 10.98
N ILE A 3 15.54 -41.50 10.91
CA ILE A 3 15.10 -40.78 12.11
C ILE A 3 14.31 -41.69 13.07
N SER A 4 13.59 -42.67 12.55
CA SER A 4 12.89 -43.65 13.39
C SER A 4 13.84 -44.55 14.19
N ASP A 5 15.15 -44.58 13.86
CA ASP A 5 16.17 -45.37 14.58
C ASP A 5 16.37 -44.87 16.02
N ILE A 6 15.91 -43.66 16.34
CA ILE A 6 15.86 -43.15 17.72
C ILE A 6 15.07 -44.12 18.61
N LEU A 7 13.97 -44.68 18.11
CA LEU A 7 13.13 -45.58 18.89
C LEU A 7 13.89 -46.85 19.28
N GLU A 8 14.65 -47.44 18.35
CA GLU A 8 15.45 -48.64 18.63
C GLU A 8 16.48 -48.38 19.73
N ARG A 9 17.20 -47.26 19.65
CA ARG A 9 18.15 -46.85 20.69
C ARG A 9 17.46 -46.67 22.05
N GLN A 10 16.27 -46.10 22.06
CA GLN A 10 15.51 -45.85 23.28
C GLN A 10 14.95 -47.15 23.88
N THR A 11 14.49 -48.09 23.05
CA THR A 11 13.99 -49.40 23.50
C THR A 11 15.11 -50.28 24.06
N GLU A 12 16.27 -50.30 23.42
CA GLU A 12 17.46 -51.04 23.90
C GLU A 12 17.96 -50.52 25.25
N GLN A 13 17.94 -49.20 25.45
CA GLN A 13 18.44 -48.58 26.68
C GLN A 13 17.44 -48.61 27.83
N SER A 14 16.13 -48.48 27.55
CA SER A 14 15.12 -48.21 28.59
C SER A 14 13.68 -48.53 28.17
N GLY A 15 13.45 -49.67 27.49
CA GLY A 15 12.18 -50.05 26.87
C GLY A 15 10.90 -49.87 27.71
N GLU A 16 10.93 -50.22 28.99
CA GLU A 16 9.75 -50.15 29.89
C GLU A 16 9.53 -48.77 30.54
N THR A 17 10.36 -47.77 30.23
CA THR A 17 10.20 -46.43 30.81
C THR A 17 9.14 -45.60 30.08
N PRO A 18 8.41 -44.70 30.79
CA PRO A 18 7.40 -43.83 30.19
C PRO A 18 7.96 -42.98 29.06
N CYS A 19 7.29 -42.99 27.91
CA CYS A 19 7.70 -42.24 26.71
C CYS A 19 6.65 -41.20 26.30
N VAL A 20 5.37 -41.58 26.23
CA VAL A 20 4.30 -40.70 25.78
C VAL A 20 3.16 -40.74 26.80
N PHE A 21 2.75 -39.58 27.28
CA PHE A 21 1.54 -39.40 28.07
C PHE A 21 0.45 -38.80 27.17
N ILE A 22 -0.73 -39.43 27.13
CA ILE A 22 -1.88 -38.98 26.34
C ILE A 22 -3.10 -38.97 27.26
N ASN A 23 -3.57 -37.78 27.62
CA ASN A 23 -4.63 -37.63 28.62
C ASN A 23 -4.30 -38.42 29.92
N ASN A 24 -4.99 -39.52 30.19
CA ASN A 24 -4.77 -40.40 31.35
C ASN A 24 -4.01 -41.69 31.02
N GLU A 25 -3.59 -41.89 29.76
CA GLU A 25 -2.82 -43.05 29.32
C GLU A 25 -1.33 -42.77 29.26
N MET A 26 -0.53 -43.82 29.46
CA MET A 26 0.92 -43.77 29.38
C MET A 26 1.41 -44.90 28.48
N TRP A 27 2.23 -44.55 27.50
CA TRP A 27 2.90 -45.50 26.62
C TRP A 27 4.38 -45.57 26.99
N THR A 28 4.89 -46.79 27.14
CA THR A 28 6.33 -47.04 27.26
C THR A 28 7.05 -46.82 25.92
N ARG A 29 8.38 -46.84 25.93
CA ARG A 29 9.19 -46.81 24.70
C ARG A 29 8.89 -48.02 23.82
N ASN A 30 8.72 -49.19 24.43
CA ASN A 30 8.33 -50.42 23.74
C ASN A 30 6.94 -50.30 23.10
N ASP A 31 5.97 -49.69 23.79
CA ASP A 31 4.62 -49.50 23.23
C ASP A 31 4.64 -48.53 22.04
N LEU A 32 5.35 -47.40 22.16
CA LEU A 32 5.50 -46.46 21.04
C LEU A 32 6.17 -47.15 19.85
N ASN A 33 7.26 -47.90 20.05
CA ASN A 33 7.94 -48.59 18.96
C ASN A 33 7.02 -49.62 18.27
N ARG A 34 6.27 -50.40 19.06
CA ARG A 34 5.29 -51.37 18.55
C ARG A 34 4.22 -50.70 17.69
N LYS A 35 3.63 -49.60 18.17
CA LYS A 35 2.62 -48.81 17.44
C LYS A 35 3.17 -48.23 16.13
N VAL A 36 4.42 -47.76 16.13
CA VAL A 36 5.10 -47.28 14.92
C VAL A 36 5.34 -48.41 13.92
N TRP A 37 5.70 -49.62 14.36
CA TRP A 37 5.81 -50.78 13.48
C TRP A 37 4.47 -51.19 12.86
N GLN A 38 3.40 -51.19 13.65
CA GLN A 38 2.05 -51.47 13.15
C GLN A 38 1.64 -50.46 12.07
N ALA A 39 1.81 -49.16 12.34
CA ALA A 39 1.51 -48.11 11.37
C ALA A 39 2.39 -48.18 10.13
N ALA A 40 3.69 -48.50 10.27
CA ALA A 40 4.58 -48.68 9.13
C ALA A 40 4.14 -49.84 8.23
N SER A 41 3.70 -50.95 8.83
CA SER A 41 3.15 -52.10 8.10
C SER A 41 1.89 -51.71 7.29
N ILE A 42 0.98 -50.94 7.90
CA ILE A 42 -0.25 -50.46 7.24
C ILE A 42 0.10 -49.53 6.08
N ILE A 43 0.95 -48.54 6.31
CA ILE A 43 1.34 -47.55 5.29
C ILE A 43 2.07 -48.25 4.12
N TYR A 44 2.95 -49.21 4.40
CA TYR A 44 3.66 -49.98 3.38
C TYR A 44 2.74 -50.87 2.54
N ALA A 45 1.74 -51.50 3.18
CA ALA A 45 0.74 -52.34 2.50
C ALA A 45 -0.14 -51.56 1.51
N HIS A 46 -0.33 -50.25 1.73
CA HIS A 46 -1.01 -49.36 0.79
C HIS A 46 -0.13 -48.89 -0.38
N GLY A 47 1.11 -49.37 -0.46
CA GLY A 47 1.99 -49.14 -1.61
C GLY A 47 3.03 -48.03 -1.43
N VAL A 48 3.13 -47.41 -0.25
CA VAL A 48 4.17 -46.41 0.03
C VAL A 48 5.56 -47.03 -0.04
N ARG A 49 6.49 -46.38 -0.73
CA ARG A 49 7.88 -46.81 -0.89
C ARG A 49 8.86 -45.70 -0.48
N PRO A 50 10.15 -46.04 -0.27
CA PRO A 50 11.17 -45.03 0.03
C PRO A 50 11.21 -43.95 -1.06
N GLY A 51 11.25 -42.69 -0.65
CA GLY A 51 11.24 -41.52 -1.54
C GLY A 51 9.84 -40.99 -1.93
N ASP A 52 8.75 -41.73 -1.67
CA ASP A 52 7.40 -41.18 -1.87
C ASP A 52 7.11 -40.07 -0.85
N VAL A 53 6.32 -39.07 -1.26
CA VAL A 53 5.79 -38.03 -0.36
C VAL A 53 4.44 -38.47 0.20
N VAL A 54 4.34 -38.53 1.52
CA VAL A 54 3.12 -38.85 2.26
C VAL A 54 2.64 -37.60 2.99
N ALA A 55 1.53 -37.04 2.53
CA ALA A 55 0.84 -35.97 3.22
C ALA A 55 0.18 -36.50 4.50
N GLN A 56 0.20 -35.72 5.58
CA GLN A 56 -0.35 -36.10 6.88
C GLN A 56 -1.33 -35.05 7.38
N SER A 57 -2.57 -35.48 7.62
CA SER A 57 -3.68 -34.64 8.11
C SER A 57 -4.39 -35.38 9.22
N PHE A 58 -4.17 -34.98 10.47
CA PHE A 58 -4.64 -35.71 11.66
C PHE A 58 -5.28 -34.77 12.68
N ILE A 59 -6.29 -35.25 13.40
CA ILE A 59 -6.84 -34.58 14.58
C ILE A 59 -6.20 -35.12 15.87
N SER A 60 -5.91 -36.43 15.92
CA SER A 60 -5.21 -37.04 17.04
C SER A 60 -3.70 -36.85 16.94
N LEU A 61 -3.12 -36.18 17.94
CA LEU A 61 -1.67 -35.97 18.07
C LEU A 61 -0.91 -37.29 18.17
N SER A 62 -1.48 -38.29 18.83
CA SER A 62 -0.83 -39.60 19.00
C SER A 62 -0.79 -40.37 17.68
N ASN A 63 -1.88 -40.35 16.92
CA ASN A 63 -1.93 -40.91 15.56
C ASN A 63 -0.95 -40.20 14.64
N GLN A 64 -0.88 -38.86 14.72
CA GLN A 64 0.04 -38.07 13.92
C GLN A 64 1.51 -38.39 14.23
N LEU A 65 1.89 -38.48 15.51
CA LEU A 65 3.24 -38.85 15.94
C LEU A 65 3.63 -40.24 15.41
N VAL A 66 2.73 -41.22 15.57
CA VAL A 66 2.94 -42.60 15.12
C VAL A 66 3.07 -42.65 13.59
N ALA A 67 2.17 -41.99 12.86
CA ALA A 67 2.20 -41.95 11.40
C ALA A 67 3.47 -41.26 10.86
N MET A 68 3.92 -40.16 11.51
CA MET A 68 5.17 -39.47 11.19
C MET A 68 6.38 -40.39 11.31
N LEU A 69 6.53 -41.08 12.45
CA LEU A 69 7.65 -41.98 12.69
C LEU A 69 7.59 -43.22 11.80
N ALA A 70 6.39 -43.72 11.51
CA ALA A 70 6.17 -44.86 10.62
C ALA A 70 6.54 -44.51 9.18
N THR A 71 6.12 -43.35 8.69
CA THR A 71 6.48 -42.84 7.35
C THR A 71 8.00 -42.65 7.25
N ALA A 72 8.62 -42.04 8.26
CA ALA A 72 10.06 -41.89 8.34
C ALA A 72 10.77 -43.26 8.28
N ARG A 73 10.28 -44.28 8.99
CA ARG A 73 10.83 -45.65 8.99
C ARG A 73 10.87 -46.29 7.61
N LEU A 74 9.85 -46.05 6.78
CA LEU A 74 9.80 -46.51 5.40
C LEU A 74 10.75 -45.73 4.46
N GLY A 75 11.41 -44.68 4.94
CA GLY A 75 12.21 -43.77 4.12
C GLY A 75 11.39 -42.89 3.18
N ALA A 76 10.09 -42.75 3.46
CA ALA A 76 9.21 -41.84 2.76
C ALA A 76 9.29 -40.43 3.38
N THR A 77 8.98 -39.42 2.59
CA THR A 77 9.04 -38.01 2.98
C THR A 77 7.71 -37.55 3.56
N VAL A 78 7.73 -37.05 4.79
CA VAL A 78 6.57 -36.49 5.48
C VAL A 78 6.26 -35.08 4.94
N PHE A 79 4.98 -34.79 4.73
CA PHE A 79 4.48 -33.42 4.56
C PHE A 79 3.27 -33.19 5.45
N SER A 80 3.30 -32.17 6.31
CA SER A 80 2.14 -31.88 7.18
C SER A 80 1.13 -30.97 6.50
N LEU A 81 -0.11 -31.42 6.46
CA LEU A 81 -1.26 -30.74 5.89
C LEU A 81 -2.32 -30.61 6.97
N ALA A 82 -2.44 -29.43 7.56
CA ALA A 82 -3.40 -29.20 8.65
C ALA A 82 -4.84 -29.50 8.16
N PRO A 83 -5.68 -30.20 8.95
CA PRO A 83 -7.02 -30.63 8.52
C PRO A 83 -7.93 -29.48 8.04
N HIS A 84 -7.75 -28.28 8.58
CA HIS A 84 -8.53 -27.09 8.24
C HIS A 84 -7.99 -26.32 7.02
N THR A 85 -6.94 -26.83 6.35
CA THR A 85 -6.39 -26.20 5.14
C THR A 85 -7.47 -26.20 4.05
N PRO A 86 -7.80 -25.07 3.40
CA PRO A 86 -8.81 -25.03 2.34
C PRO A 86 -8.49 -25.98 1.18
N GLU A 87 -9.49 -26.70 0.64
CA GLU A 87 -9.31 -27.76 -0.37
C GLU A 87 -8.48 -27.32 -1.58
N ILE A 88 -8.76 -26.14 -2.14
CA ILE A 88 -7.98 -25.58 -3.27
C ILE A 88 -6.49 -25.51 -2.94
N ARG A 89 -6.17 -25.10 -1.71
CA ARG A 89 -4.80 -24.98 -1.21
C ARG A 89 -4.17 -26.35 -0.93
N GLN A 90 -4.96 -27.31 -0.45
CA GLN A 90 -4.50 -28.69 -0.29
C GLN A 90 -4.06 -29.25 -1.65
N ARG A 91 -4.92 -29.14 -2.67
CA ARG A 91 -4.62 -29.64 -4.03
C ARG A 91 -3.38 -28.98 -4.63
N GLU A 92 -3.22 -27.67 -4.47
CA GLU A 92 -2.01 -26.94 -4.92
C GLU A 92 -0.73 -27.50 -4.29
N LEU A 93 -0.73 -27.72 -2.96
CA LEU A 93 0.43 -28.24 -2.23
C LEU A 93 0.75 -29.69 -2.60
N LEU A 94 -0.28 -30.55 -2.66
CA LEU A 94 -0.13 -31.96 -3.02
C LEU A 94 0.42 -32.11 -4.44
N ASN A 95 -0.09 -31.32 -5.39
CA ASN A 95 0.42 -31.30 -6.77
C ASN A 95 1.86 -30.80 -6.85
N THR A 96 2.19 -29.72 -6.13
CA THR A 96 3.55 -29.16 -6.11
C THR A 96 4.57 -30.16 -5.61
N LEU A 97 4.19 -30.97 -4.60
CA LEU A 97 5.04 -31.98 -3.99
C LEU A 97 4.95 -33.35 -4.67
N GLN A 98 4.09 -33.49 -5.70
CA GLN A 98 3.78 -34.77 -6.35
C GLN A 98 3.42 -35.87 -5.33
N ALA A 99 2.71 -35.48 -4.26
CA ALA A 99 2.27 -36.41 -3.23
C ALA A 99 1.28 -37.41 -3.85
N LYS A 100 1.44 -38.69 -3.51
CA LYS A 100 0.54 -39.78 -3.97
C LYS A 100 -0.32 -40.34 -2.84
N PHE A 101 0.06 -40.06 -1.60
CA PHE A 101 -0.55 -40.64 -0.42
C PHE A 101 -0.95 -39.56 0.59
N LEU A 102 -2.09 -39.79 1.24
CA LEU A 102 -2.58 -38.99 2.36
C LEU A 102 -2.83 -39.91 3.56
N ALA A 103 -2.01 -39.82 4.59
CA ALA A 103 -2.25 -40.49 5.86
C ALA A 103 -3.11 -39.61 6.78
N THR A 104 -4.17 -40.19 7.36
CA THR A 104 -5.13 -39.47 8.19
C THR A 104 -5.80 -40.38 9.22
N ASP A 105 -6.41 -39.82 10.26
CA ASP A 105 -7.33 -40.53 11.17
C ASP A 105 -8.81 -40.19 10.91
N LEU A 106 -9.09 -39.39 9.88
CA LEU A 106 -10.43 -38.98 9.46
C LEU A 106 -10.96 -39.89 8.36
N THR A 107 -12.07 -40.57 8.62
CA THR A 107 -12.68 -41.52 7.67
C THR A 107 -13.17 -40.86 6.39
N ASP A 108 -13.67 -39.63 6.46
CA ASP A 108 -14.27 -38.92 5.33
C ASP A 108 -13.29 -37.97 4.62
N HIS A 109 -12.01 -37.95 5.04
CA HIS A 109 -11.02 -37.03 4.48
C HIS A 109 -10.34 -37.64 3.26
N HIS A 110 -10.81 -37.24 2.08
CA HIS A 110 -10.32 -37.72 0.80
C HIS A 110 -9.87 -36.56 -0.09
N CYS A 111 -8.84 -36.81 -0.89
CA CYS A 111 -8.45 -35.92 -1.98
C CYS A 111 -8.52 -36.71 -3.29
N ALA A 112 -9.12 -36.13 -4.33
CA ALA A 112 -9.18 -36.77 -5.64
C ALA A 112 -7.76 -37.10 -6.14
N ASP A 113 -7.61 -38.27 -6.77
CA ASP A 113 -6.36 -38.77 -7.34
C ASP A 113 -5.23 -39.05 -6.33
N ILE A 114 -5.53 -39.11 -5.03
CA ILE A 114 -4.58 -39.42 -3.94
C ILE A 114 -5.07 -40.65 -3.17
N THR A 115 -4.17 -41.59 -2.88
CA THR A 115 -4.50 -42.75 -2.05
C THR A 115 -4.56 -42.34 -0.56
N THR A 116 -5.76 -42.33 0.02
CA THR A 116 -5.95 -42.11 1.45
C THR A 116 -5.63 -43.37 2.26
N ILE A 117 -4.85 -43.23 3.33
CA ILE A 117 -4.46 -44.30 4.26
C ILE A 117 -4.96 -43.91 5.65
N LEU A 118 -5.87 -44.72 6.21
CA LEU A 118 -6.36 -44.51 7.58
C LEU A 118 -5.34 -45.06 8.59
N VAL A 119 -4.89 -44.22 9.52
CA VAL A 119 -3.91 -44.60 10.56
C VAL A 119 -4.45 -44.23 11.94
N LYS A 120 -4.85 -45.24 12.72
CA LYS A 120 -5.33 -45.08 14.09
C LYS A 120 -4.51 -45.94 15.04
N SER A 121 -3.98 -45.36 16.11
CA SER A 121 -3.09 -46.02 17.07
C SER A 121 -3.81 -46.81 18.18
N GLU A 122 -5.11 -46.58 18.35
CA GLU A 122 -5.98 -47.20 19.38
C GLU A 122 -6.80 -48.39 18.84
N GLU A 123 -7.17 -48.38 17.55
CA GLU A 123 -8.06 -49.39 16.92
C GLU A 123 -7.33 -50.51 16.17
N ASN A 124 -6.00 -50.58 16.19
CA ASN A 124 -5.23 -51.60 15.45
C ASN A 124 -5.21 -52.96 16.18
N SER A 125 -6.41 -53.53 16.43
CA SER A 125 -6.64 -54.92 16.82
C SER A 125 -6.79 -55.85 15.61
N ASP A 126 -6.55 -55.35 14.40
CA ASP A 126 -6.72 -56.10 13.16
C ASP A 126 -5.82 -57.34 13.16
N SER A 127 -6.44 -58.51 13.04
CA SER A 127 -5.88 -59.86 13.25
C SER A 127 -4.82 -60.30 12.24
N ARG A 128 -4.28 -59.39 11.43
CA ARG A 128 -3.18 -59.68 10.50
C ARG A 128 -1.85 -59.69 11.26
N PRO A 129 -0.95 -60.64 11.00
CA PRO A 129 0.38 -60.62 11.61
C PRO A 129 1.10 -59.32 11.21
N PHE A 130 1.25 -58.41 12.16
CA PHE A 130 2.03 -57.19 11.95
C PHE A 130 3.50 -57.55 11.75
N MET A 131 4.16 -56.90 10.79
CA MET A 131 5.59 -57.02 10.58
C MET A 131 6.32 -56.29 11.72
N ASN A 132 6.54 -56.97 12.84
CA ASN A 132 7.30 -56.40 13.95
C ASN A 132 8.80 -56.56 13.67
N ASN A 133 9.56 -55.47 13.70
CA ASN A 133 10.99 -55.47 13.42
C ASN A 133 11.40 -56.03 12.04
N ASP A 134 10.54 -55.95 11.01
CA ASP A 134 10.90 -56.42 9.66
C ASP A 134 11.92 -55.46 9.01
N PRO A 135 13.17 -55.90 8.76
CA PRO A 135 14.18 -55.06 8.14
C PRO A 135 13.85 -54.69 6.68
N SER A 136 13.01 -55.46 6.00
CA SER A 136 12.73 -55.32 4.56
C SER A 136 11.95 -54.05 4.22
N ILE A 137 11.14 -53.54 5.16
CA ILE A 137 10.37 -52.31 5.00
C ILE A 137 11.09 -51.09 5.58
N ARG A 138 12.25 -51.28 6.21
CA ARG A 138 13.05 -50.21 6.81
C ARG A 138 14.07 -49.70 5.79
N ALA A 139 13.95 -48.44 5.41
CA ALA A 139 14.92 -47.82 4.50
C ALA A 139 15.99 -47.04 5.28
N ASN A 140 17.25 -47.19 4.88
CA ASN A 140 18.37 -46.48 5.48
C ASN A 140 19.10 -45.64 4.42
N ASN A 141 18.46 -44.57 3.98
CA ASN A 141 19.09 -43.56 3.13
C ASN A 141 19.23 -42.24 3.91
N PRO A 142 20.42 -41.93 4.46
CA PRO A 142 20.65 -40.70 5.23
C PRO A 142 20.37 -39.42 4.43
N ASN A 143 20.57 -39.45 3.11
CA ASN A 143 20.46 -38.27 2.25
C ASN A 143 19.05 -38.04 1.70
N ALA A 144 18.13 -38.98 1.90
CA ALA A 144 16.74 -38.79 1.50
C ALA A 144 16.04 -37.76 2.42
N PRO A 145 15.19 -36.87 1.86
CA PRO A 145 14.34 -36.00 2.67
C PRO A 145 13.41 -36.83 3.57
N TRP A 146 13.48 -36.61 4.88
CA TRP A 146 12.54 -37.20 5.83
C TRP A 146 11.27 -36.37 5.94
N ILE A 147 11.37 -35.05 5.78
CA ILE A 147 10.26 -34.11 5.80
C ILE A 147 10.50 -32.96 4.82
N ILE A 148 9.43 -32.42 4.25
CA ILE A 148 9.44 -31.14 3.56
C ILE A 148 8.64 -30.13 4.38
N VAL A 149 9.29 -29.03 4.77
CA VAL A 149 8.68 -27.94 5.53
C VAL A 149 8.31 -26.81 4.57
N THR A 150 7.16 -26.18 4.77
CA THR A 150 6.79 -24.97 4.00
C THR A 150 7.15 -23.70 4.74
N GLY A 151 7.75 -22.74 4.03
CA GLY A 151 8.05 -21.39 4.49
C GLY A 151 7.30 -20.32 3.68
N SER A 152 7.11 -19.14 4.27
CA SER A 152 6.61 -17.95 3.57
C SER A 152 7.71 -17.37 2.67
N GLY A 153 7.47 -17.25 1.36
CA GLY A 153 8.39 -16.57 0.45
C GLY A 153 8.03 -15.09 0.26
N SER A 154 9.05 -14.25 0.07
CA SER A 154 8.92 -12.79 -0.14
C SER A 154 8.29 -12.41 -1.50
N THR A 155 8.30 -13.32 -2.47
CA THR A 155 7.74 -13.16 -3.82
C THR A 155 6.28 -13.61 -3.94
N GLY A 156 5.68 -14.08 -2.85
CA GLY A 156 4.33 -14.65 -2.81
C GLY A 156 4.26 -16.17 -3.04
N LYS A 157 5.27 -16.79 -3.67
CA LYS A 157 5.41 -18.26 -3.75
C LYS A 157 6.03 -18.82 -2.47
N ARG A 158 5.54 -19.98 -1.99
CA ARG A 158 6.07 -20.62 -0.77
C ARG A 158 7.44 -21.25 -1.02
N LYS A 159 8.32 -21.17 -0.03
CA LYS A 159 9.60 -21.91 -0.03
C LYS A 159 9.35 -23.33 0.47
N LEU A 160 9.98 -24.31 -0.17
CA LEU A 160 9.95 -25.71 0.23
C LEU A 160 11.32 -26.10 0.76
N LEU A 161 11.38 -26.57 2.01
CA LEU A 161 12.61 -26.85 2.74
C LEU A 161 12.70 -28.36 2.97
N PRO A 162 13.37 -29.11 2.08
CA PRO A 162 13.64 -30.51 2.31
C PRO A 162 14.67 -30.64 3.44
N ILE A 163 14.38 -31.46 4.45
CA ILE A 163 15.32 -31.78 5.51
C ILE A 163 15.61 -33.28 5.41
N THR A 164 16.87 -33.64 5.23
CA THR A 164 17.28 -35.05 5.12
C THR A 164 17.30 -35.75 6.47
N HIS A 165 17.26 -37.08 6.45
CA HIS A 165 17.42 -37.88 7.66
C HIS A 165 18.72 -37.57 8.40
N GLU A 166 19.83 -37.38 7.67
CA GLU A 166 21.13 -37.01 8.24
C GLU A 166 21.13 -35.61 8.84
N GLN A 167 20.62 -34.60 8.12
CA GLN A 167 20.53 -33.23 8.64
C GLN A 167 19.68 -33.20 9.91
N GLN A 168 18.56 -33.92 9.93
CA GLN A 168 17.74 -34.04 11.13
C GLN A 168 18.48 -34.77 12.24
N TRP A 169 19.26 -35.81 11.95
CA TRP A 169 20.07 -36.49 12.96
C TRP A 169 21.10 -35.53 13.58
N ASN A 170 21.80 -34.76 12.75
CA ASN A 170 22.75 -33.74 13.19
C ASN A 170 22.08 -32.69 14.09
N ARG A 171 20.86 -32.25 13.73
CA ARG A 171 20.03 -31.35 14.54
C ARG A 171 19.72 -31.94 15.92
N LEU A 172 19.31 -33.21 15.97
CA LEU A 172 18.96 -33.88 17.22
C LEU A 172 20.18 -34.08 18.13
N GLN A 173 21.32 -34.48 17.56
CA GLN A 173 22.57 -34.62 18.30
C GLN A 173 23.05 -33.28 18.87
N ALA A 174 23.02 -32.22 18.06
CA ALA A 174 23.34 -30.87 18.53
C ALA A 174 22.40 -30.44 19.68
N GLY A 175 21.11 -30.80 19.58
CA GLY A 175 20.10 -30.62 20.63
C GLY A 175 20.52 -31.09 22.03
N LEU A 176 21.10 -32.30 22.12
CA LEU A 176 21.30 -32.98 23.40
C LEU A 176 22.10 -32.17 24.42
N GLU A 177 23.11 -31.43 23.96
CA GLU A 177 24.02 -30.67 24.82
C GLU A 177 23.39 -29.39 25.39
N TRP A 178 22.55 -28.69 24.62
CA TRP A 178 22.05 -27.38 25.03
C TRP A 178 20.64 -27.38 25.62
N LEU A 179 19.90 -28.48 25.51
CA LEU A 179 18.55 -28.56 26.06
C LEU A 179 18.55 -28.40 27.59
N PRO A 180 17.75 -27.47 28.16
CA PRO A 180 17.76 -27.12 29.58
C PRO A 180 17.12 -28.15 30.52
N TYR A 181 16.92 -29.39 30.08
CA TYR A 181 16.22 -30.43 30.82
C TYR A 181 16.90 -31.78 30.66
N SER A 182 16.48 -32.75 31.47
CA SER A 182 17.07 -34.08 31.61
C SER A 182 16.16 -35.19 31.09
N LYS A 183 16.60 -36.45 31.19
CA LYS A 183 15.78 -37.63 30.89
C LYS A 183 14.62 -37.86 31.87
N ASN A 184 14.64 -37.20 33.03
CA ASN A 184 13.60 -37.35 34.06
C ASN A 184 12.43 -36.36 33.85
N ASP A 185 12.51 -35.54 32.81
CA ASP A 185 11.53 -34.50 32.51
C ASP A 185 10.47 -34.99 31.52
N THR A 186 9.32 -34.32 31.52
CA THR A 186 8.24 -34.52 30.54
C THR A 186 8.04 -33.24 29.74
N LEU A 187 8.23 -33.30 28.42
CA LEU A 187 8.05 -32.16 27.53
C LEU A 187 6.64 -32.11 26.95
N HIS A 188 6.00 -30.95 27.07
CA HIS A 188 4.82 -30.60 26.29
C HIS A 188 5.12 -29.43 25.36
N SER A 189 4.64 -29.52 24.11
CA SER A 189 4.67 -28.40 23.19
C SER A 189 3.30 -27.75 23.11
N LEU A 190 3.25 -26.45 23.37
CA LEU A 190 2.08 -25.63 23.08
C LEU A 190 1.87 -25.41 21.57
N VAL A 191 2.87 -25.77 20.74
CA VAL A 191 2.82 -25.67 19.28
C VAL A 191 2.30 -26.99 18.71
N HIS A 192 1.32 -26.92 17.80
CA HIS A 192 0.73 -28.12 17.20
C HIS A 192 1.76 -28.97 16.44
N LEU A 193 1.56 -30.29 16.43
CA LEU A 193 2.45 -31.26 15.77
C LEU A 193 2.54 -31.07 14.26
N ASP A 194 1.65 -30.30 13.61
CA ASP A 194 1.78 -29.92 12.19
C ASP A 194 3.04 -29.09 11.92
N TYR A 195 3.53 -28.37 12.92
CA TYR A 195 4.71 -27.52 12.77
C TYR A 195 6.01 -28.28 13.03
N TYR A 196 7.00 -28.02 12.19
CA TYR A 196 8.30 -28.71 12.24
C TYR A 196 8.97 -28.64 13.62
N PHE A 197 9.00 -27.48 14.27
CA PHE A 197 9.66 -27.36 15.57
C PHE A 197 9.00 -28.17 16.69
N ALA A 198 7.68 -28.37 16.66
CA ALA A 198 7.01 -29.25 17.63
C ALA A 198 7.50 -30.69 17.47
N LYS A 199 7.48 -31.21 16.24
CA LYS A 199 8.05 -32.54 15.90
C LYS A 199 9.49 -32.64 16.37
N GLN A 200 10.29 -31.62 16.09
CA GLN A 200 11.70 -31.57 16.45
C GLN A 200 11.91 -31.63 17.97
N ARG A 201 11.17 -30.83 18.76
CA ARG A 201 11.25 -30.85 20.24
C ARG A 201 10.89 -32.21 20.82
N TYR A 202 9.85 -32.84 20.28
CA TYR A 202 9.45 -34.18 20.73
C TYR A 202 10.48 -35.24 20.38
N LEU A 203 11.06 -35.19 19.18
CA LEU A 203 12.17 -36.09 18.80
C LEU A 203 13.40 -35.90 19.70
N GLU A 204 13.74 -34.66 20.05
CA GLU A 204 14.84 -34.36 20.97
C GLU A 204 14.57 -34.85 22.39
N ALA A 205 13.34 -34.68 22.91
CA ALA A 205 12.94 -35.21 24.21
C ALA A 205 13.04 -36.74 24.23
N ILE A 206 12.50 -37.42 23.22
CA ILE A 206 12.57 -38.87 23.09
C ILE A 206 14.03 -39.33 23.03
N LEU A 207 14.87 -38.72 22.19
CA LEU A 207 16.28 -39.07 22.06
C LEU A 207 17.07 -38.82 23.36
N LYS A 208 16.74 -37.78 24.11
CA LYS A 208 17.35 -37.46 25.41
C LYS A 208 16.92 -38.44 26.51
N GLY A 209 15.91 -39.28 26.27
CA GLY A 209 15.33 -40.17 27.27
C GLY A 209 14.21 -39.56 28.09
N ALA A 210 13.81 -38.32 27.81
CA ALA A 210 12.66 -37.66 28.44
C ALA A 210 11.34 -38.27 27.95
N ALA A 211 10.26 -38.03 28.69
CA ALA A 211 8.90 -38.32 28.23
C ALA A 211 8.31 -37.12 27.50
N ILE A 212 7.24 -37.34 26.74
CA ILE A 212 6.47 -36.29 26.07
C ILE A 212 4.99 -36.37 26.47
N GLU A 213 4.32 -35.23 26.53
CA GLU A 213 2.89 -35.15 26.83
C GLU A 213 2.13 -34.59 25.61
N LEU A 214 1.15 -35.35 25.13
CA LEU A 214 0.30 -35.05 23.98
C LEU A 214 -1.12 -34.78 24.45
N VAL A 215 -1.51 -33.50 24.49
CA VAL A 215 -2.83 -33.06 24.96
C VAL A 215 -3.36 -32.02 23.98
N ASN A 216 -4.60 -32.23 23.51
CA ASN A 216 -5.27 -31.34 22.54
C ASN A 216 -5.92 -30.11 23.19
N SER A 217 -6.20 -30.17 24.50
CA SER A 217 -6.94 -29.14 25.22
C SER A 217 -6.02 -28.12 25.89
N ARG A 218 -6.23 -26.83 25.59
CA ARG A 218 -5.56 -25.69 26.25
C ARG A 218 -5.97 -25.50 27.72
N THR A 219 -6.99 -26.22 28.19
CA THR A 219 -7.55 -26.12 29.55
C THR A 219 -7.35 -27.39 30.38
N SER A 220 -6.77 -28.45 29.80
CA SER A 220 -6.40 -29.62 30.57
C SER A 220 -5.21 -29.30 31.49
N PRO A 221 -5.20 -29.81 32.73
CA PRO A 221 -4.01 -29.71 33.57
C PRO A 221 -2.84 -30.38 32.84
N LEU A 222 -1.77 -29.62 32.62
CA LEU A 222 -0.52 -30.14 32.07
C LEU A 222 0.31 -30.69 33.22
N HIS A 223 0.81 -31.92 33.08
CA HIS A 223 1.74 -32.52 34.03
C HIS A 223 3.20 -32.38 33.59
N ALA A 224 3.44 -31.77 32.43
CA ALA A 224 4.77 -31.52 31.89
C ALA A 224 5.67 -30.68 32.82
N SER A 225 6.91 -31.13 33.01
CA SER A 225 7.96 -30.35 33.67
C SER A 225 8.70 -29.41 32.72
N VAL A 226 8.52 -29.57 31.41
CA VAL A 226 9.14 -28.73 30.37
C VAL A 226 8.08 -28.26 29.39
N LEU A 227 8.07 -26.97 29.09
CA LEU A 227 7.21 -26.38 28.07
C LEU A 227 8.01 -25.79 26.92
N TYR A 228 7.52 -26.03 25.70
CA TYR A 228 7.97 -25.32 24.50
C TYR A 228 6.80 -24.58 23.84
N GLY A 229 7.01 -23.31 23.51
CA GLY A 229 6.02 -22.51 22.78
C GLY A 229 6.66 -21.44 21.89
N THR A 230 5.88 -20.92 20.94
CA THR A 230 6.19 -19.62 20.36
C THR A 230 5.70 -18.50 21.29
N VAL A 231 6.16 -17.26 21.06
CA VAL A 231 5.66 -16.07 21.77
C VAL A 231 4.13 -16.05 21.87
N PHE A 232 3.45 -16.26 20.74
CA PHE A 232 1.99 -16.28 20.68
C PHE A 232 1.37 -17.38 21.54
N HIS A 233 1.89 -18.61 21.49
CA HIS A 233 1.34 -19.72 22.26
C HIS A 233 1.48 -19.47 23.76
N VAL A 234 2.63 -18.95 24.21
CA VAL A 234 2.86 -18.61 25.62
C VAL A 234 1.96 -17.45 26.06
N GLU A 235 1.74 -16.44 25.22
CA GLU A 235 0.79 -15.37 25.53
C GLU A 235 -0.66 -15.86 25.62
N GLN A 236 -1.11 -16.71 24.71
CA GLN A 236 -2.43 -17.34 24.78
C GLN A 236 -2.59 -18.15 26.06
N PHE A 237 -1.55 -18.89 26.44
CA PHE A 237 -1.51 -19.64 27.68
C PHE A 237 -1.63 -18.71 28.91
N LEU A 238 -0.85 -17.63 28.96
CA LEU A 238 -0.92 -16.59 30.00
C LEU A 238 -2.29 -15.89 30.08
N MET A 239 -2.96 -15.69 28.96
CA MET A 239 -4.30 -15.08 28.89
C MET A 239 -5.39 -15.98 29.46
N ALA A 240 -5.26 -17.30 29.28
CA ALA A 240 -6.21 -18.26 29.82
C ALA A 240 -6.11 -18.37 31.36
N LEU A 241 -4.96 -18.00 31.94
CA LEU A 241 -4.78 -18.00 33.39
C LEU A 241 -5.47 -16.80 34.07
N PRO A 242 -6.19 -17.02 35.19
CA PRO A 242 -6.75 -15.93 35.98
C PRO A 242 -5.67 -14.92 36.41
N GLN A 243 -6.00 -13.62 36.38
CA GLN A 243 -5.06 -12.52 36.68
C GLN A 243 -4.41 -12.63 38.06
N SER A 244 -5.10 -13.21 39.04
CA SER A 244 -4.61 -13.40 40.41
C SER A 244 -3.55 -14.51 40.55
N VAL A 245 -3.40 -15.38 39.55
CA VAL A 245 -2.44 -16.49 39.60
C VAL A 245 -1.02 -15.98 39.37
N LYS A 246 -0.14 -16.31 40.32
CA LYS A 246 1.32 -16.12 40.25
C LYS A 246 2.01 -17.49 40.32
N GLY A 247 3.13 -17.64 39.62
CA GLY A 247 3.91 -18.88 39.62
C GLY A 247 3.10 -20.14 39.28
N HIS A 248 2.15 -20.06 38.34
CA HIS A 248 1.23 -21.17 38.01
C HIS A 248 1.96 -22.49 37.73
N MET A 249 3.18 -22.39 37.17
CA MET A 249 3.99 -23.51 36.77
C MET A 249 5.43 -23.37 37.27
N GLU A 250 5.63 -22.93 38.51
CA GLU A 250 6.97 -22.78 39.10
C GLU A 250 7.72 -24.13 39.20
N HIS A 251 6.99 -25.25 39.13
CA HIS A 251 7.54 -26.60 39.07
C HIS A 251 8.28 -26.89 37.75
N LEU A 252 8.08 -26.08 36.69
CA LEU A 252 8.78 -26.29 35.42
C LEU A 252 10.29 -26.26 35.63
N THR A 253 11.01 -27.19 35.01
CA THR A 253 12.47 -27.19 34.91
C THR A 253 12.94 -26.28 33.78
N ALA A 254 12.12 -26.12 32.72
CA ALA A 254 12.38 -25.17 31.66
C ALA A 254 11.11 -24.73 30.91
N LEU A 255 11.02 -23.44 30.62
CA LEU A 255 10.12 -22.88 29.61
C LEU A 255 10.97 -22.34 28.46
N MET A 256 10.89 -23.00 27.31
CA MET A 256 11.58 -22.61 26.08
C MET A 256 10.65 -21.83 25.17
N ILE A 257 11.07 -20.62 24.78
CA ILE A 257 10.27 -19.73 23.93
C ILE A 257 11.06 -19.28 22.70
N GLY A 258 10.42 -19.19 21.54
CA GLY A 258 11.07 -18.71 20.32
C GLY A 258 10.09 -18.28 19.22
N GLY A 259 10.62 -18.14 18.00
CA GLY A 259 9.83 -17.84 16.79
C GLY A 259 9.43 -16.38 16.59
N SER A 260 9.65 -15.51 17.58
CA SER A 260 9.52 -14.05 17.50
C SER A 260 10.34 -13.39 18.62
N PRO A 261 10.73 -12.11 18.50
CA PRO A 261 11.36 -11.38 19.60
C PRO A 261 10.51 -11.40 20.87
N VAL A 262 11.13 -11.68 22.02
CA VAL A 262 10.47 -11.72 23.33
C VAL A 262 10.70 -10.40 24.05
N SER A 263 9.64 -9.60 24.23
CA SER A 263 9.73 -8.28 24.86
C SER A 263 10.09 -8.38 26.35
N PRO A 264 10.77 -7.35 26.92
CA PRO A 264 11.07 -7.33 28.34
C PRO A 264 9.84 -7.53 29.24
N ALA A 265 8.71 -6.86 28.92
CA ALA A 265 7.48 -7.04 29.69
C ALA A 265 6.91 -8.45 29.60
N LEU A 266 7.04 -9.15 28.46
CA LEU A 266 6.62 -10.54 28.39
C LEU A 266 7.54 -11.45 29.22
N ARG A 267 8.87 -11.21 29.20
CA ARG A 267 9.82 -11.94 30.06
C ARG A 267 9.42 -11.79 31.53
N GLU A 268 9.11 -10.57 31.97
CA GLU A 268 8.65 -10.30 33.34
C GLU A 268 7.30 -10.94 33.66
N ARG A 269 6.30 -10.84 32.77
CA ARG A 269 5.00 -11.51 32.96
C ARG A 269 5.16 -13.02 33.09
N ILE A 270 6.02 -13.64 32.29
CA ILE A 270 6.33 -15.07 32.37
C ILE A 270 6.96 -15.38 33.73
N ARG A 271 7.98 -14.60 34.14
CA ARG A 271 8.66 -14.75 35.42
C ARG A 271 7.69 -14.70 36.60
N GLU A 272 6.77 -13.74 36.59
CA GLU A 272 5.82 -13.51 37.69
C GLU A 272 4.65 -14.50 37.70
N ARG A 273 4.10 -14.81 36.52
CA ARG A 273 2.82 -15.55 36.42
C ARG A 273 2.98 -17.03 36.11
N LEU A 274 4.06 -17.42 35.44
CA LEU A 274 4.30 -18.82 35.04
C LEU A 274 5.46 -19.44 35.81
N CYS A 275 6.69 -19.05 35.49
CA CYS A 275 7.90 -19.66 36.02
C CYS A 275 9.13 -18.76 35.84
N SER A 276 10.09 -18.89 36.75
CA SER A 276 11.39 -18.22 36.65
C SER A 276 12.37 -18.82 35.61
N LYS A 277 12.18 -20.09 35.23
CA LYS A 277 13.13 -20.86 34.39
C LYS A 277 12.92 -20.68 32.88
N LEU A 278 12.97 -19.43 32.43
CA LEU A 278 12.77 -19.03 31.04
C LEU A 278 14.06 -19.17 30.22
N TYR A 279 13.94 -19.70 29.00
CA TYR A 279 15.00 -19.79 28.00
C TYR A 279 14.49 -19.30 26.65
N ILE A 280 15.21 -18.34 26.05
CA ILE A 280 14.84 -17.75 24.75
C ILE A 280 15.71 -18.37 23.67
N LEU A 281 15.07 -18.79 22.58
CA LEU A 281 15.67 -19.49 21.46
C LEU A 281 15.67 -18.62 20.20
N TYR A 282 16.80 -18.61 19.48
CA TYR A 282 16.88 -18.12 18.10
C TYR A 282 17.18 -19.27 17.15
N GLY A 283 16.45 -19.35 16.04
CA GLY A 283 16.63 -20.37 15.03
C GLY A 283 15.68 -20.21 13.85
N THR A 284 16.01 -20.92 12.77
CA THR A 284 15.24 -20.94 11.51
C THR A 284 14.89 -22.37 11.12
N ASN A 285 13.93 -22.56 10.23
CA ASN A 285 13.64 -23.92 9.73
C ASN A 285 14.81 -24.44 8.88
N GLU A 286 15.52 -23.55 8.20
CA GLU A 286 16.69 -23.80 7.38
C GLU A 286 17.90 -24.28 8.18
N CYS A 287 18.12 -23.74 9.39
CA CYS A 287 19.37 -23.93 10.13
C CYS A 287 19.17 -24.41 11.59
N HIS A 288 17.96 -24.76 12.02
CA HIS A 288 17.67 -25.20 13.39
C HIS A 288 17.88 -24.09 14.46
N THR A 289 17.61 -24.41 15.73
CA THR A 289 17.91 -23.55 16.87
C THR A 289 19.41 -23.33 16.98
N THR A 290 19.83 -22.10 16.69
CA THR A 290 21.23 -21.69 16.64
C THR A 290 21.70 -21.15 17.98
N CYS A 291 20.88 -20.34 18.67
CA CYS A 291 21.25 -19.71 19.94
C CYS A 291 20.22 -19.95 21.04
N ARG A 292 20.70 -19.92 22.30
CA ARG A 292 19.88 -19.88 23.52
C ARG A 292 20.52 -19.01 24.60
N THR A 293 19.69 -18.30 25.35
CA THR A 293 20.08 -17.60 26.58
C THR A 293 20.38 -18.55 27.75
N SER A 294 21.29 -18.19 28.65
CA SER A 294 21.27 -18.72 30.01
C SER A 294 20.18 -18.06 30.86
N LEU A 295 19.85 -18.62 32.04
CA LEU A 295 18.84 -18.04 32.95
C LEU A 295 19.19 -16.60 33.36
N ASN A 296 20.48 -16.32 33.58
CA ASN A 296 20.96 -15.00 33.98
C ASN A 296 20.96 -13.99 32.82
N GLU A 297 21.03 -14.48 31.58
CA GLU A 297 21.08 -13.65 30.37
C GLU A 297 19.71 -13.19 29.90
N VAL A 298 18.65 -13.93 30.24
CA VAL A 298 17.28 -13.65 29.79
C VAL A 298 16.82 -12.26 30.22
N TYR A 299 17.24 -11.75 31.37
CA TYR A 299 16.71 -10.46 31.87
C TYR A 299 17.71 -9.30 31.73
N GLY A 300 18.94 -9.57 31.28
CA GLY A 300 20.01 -8.57 31.23
C GLY A 300 19.88 -7.56 30.10
N ILE A 301 19.88 -8.04 28.85
CA ILE A 301 19.95 -7.17 27.67
C ILE A 301 18.69 -7.36 26.80
N PRO A 302 17.98 -6.28 26.43
CA PRO A 302 16.86 -6.35 25.49
C PRO A 302 17.25 -6.98 24.15
N GLY A 303 16.40 -7.84 23.60
CA GLY A 303 16.65 -8.50 22.32
C GLY A 303 17.69 -9.62 22.36
N ASN A 304 18.28 -9.88 23.53
CA ASN A 304 19.20 -10.99 23.72
C ASN A 304 18.49 -12.32 23.47
N VAL A 305 19.09 -13.13 22.60
CA VAL A 305 18.71 -14.51 22.30
C VAL A 305 19.83 -15.50 22.65
N GLY A 306 20.85 -15.02 23.35
CA GLY A 306 21.93 -15.79 23.93
C GLY A 306 23.01 -16.15 22.94
N ARG A 307 23.70 -17.26 23.19
CA ARG A 307 24.93 -17.62 22.45
C ARG A 307 24.68 -18.76 21.46
N PRO A 308 25.43 -18.80 20.34
CA PRO A 308 25.46 -19.95 19.46
C PRO A 308 25.84 -21.21 20.22
N HIS A 309 25.15 -22.32 19.92
CA HIS A 309 25.48 -23.63 20.48
C HIS A 309 26.73 -24.22 19.82
N GLN A 310 27.31 -25.23 20.47
CA GLN A 310 28.37 -26.03 19.87
C GLN A 310 27.88 -26.61 18.51
N GLY A 311 28.76 -26.56 17.50
CA GLY A 311 28.40 -26.96 16.13
C GLY A 311 27.74 -25.87 15.28
N PHE A 312 27.55 -24.66 15.82
CA PHE A 312 27.08 -23.50 15.07
C PHE A 312 28.13 -22.39 15.08
N THR A 313 28.60 -22.00 13.90
CA THR A 313 29.36 -20.75 13.74
C THR A 313 28.40 -19.65 13.32
N LEU A 314 28.36 -18.54 14.06
CA LEU A 314 27.56 -17.37 13.73
C LEU A 314 28.46 -16.14 13.62
N GLN A 315 28.25 -15.35 12.57
CA GLN A 315 28.97 -14.09 12.35
C GLN A 315 28.01 -12.96 11.98
N ILE A 316 28.40 -11.74 12.34
CA ILE A 316 27.76 -10.51 11.91
C ILE A 316 28.64 -9.89 10.83
N VAL A 317 28.08 -9.57 9.67
CA VAL A 317 28.82 -9.01 8.53
C VAL A 317 28.16 -7.76 7.94
N ASP A 318 28.92 -6.92 7.24
CA ASP A 318 28.32 -5.84 6.44
C ASP A 318 27.89 -6.31 5.04
N ASN A 319 27.51 -5.35 4.18
CA ASN A 319 27.06 -5.60 2.82
C ASN A 319 28.19 -6.12 1.89
N ASN A 320 29.45 -6.06 2.32
CA ASN A 320 30.60 -6.61 1.59
C ASN A 320 31.03 -7.98 2.13
N ASP A 321 30.22 -8.61 3.00
CA ASP A 321 30.51 -9.89 3.67
C ASP A 321 31.72 -9.87 4.64
N GLU A 322 32.14 -8.67 5.06
CA GLU A 322 33.22 -8.45 6.03
C GLU A 322 32.71 -8.54 7.48
N PRO A 323 33.38 -9.31 8.37
CA PRO A 323 33.00 -9.43 9.78
C PRO A 323 32.98 -8.09 10.51
N GLN A 324 31.91 -7.87 11.27
CA GLN A 324 31.76 -6.69 12.12
C GLN A 324 32.37 -6.91 13.52
N PRO A 325 32.97 -5.87 14.12
CA PRO A 325 33.36 -5.91 15.52
C PRO A 325 32.14 -6.05 16.45
N ALA A 326 32.40 -6.38 17.71
CA ALA A 326 31.37 -6.39 18.74
C ALA A 326 30.58 -5.07 18.77
N ASP A 327 29.31 -5.19 19.12
CA ASP A 327 28.31 -4.11 19.20
C ASP A 327 27.97 -3.38 17.90
N LYS A 328 28.61 -3.72 16.77
CA LYS A 328 28.23 -3.19 15.46
C LYS A 328 27.20 -4.09 14.78
N ALA A 329 26.12 -3.47 14.28
CA ALA A 329 25.04 -4.17 13.61
C ALA A 329 25.44 -4.59 12.19
N GLY A 330 24.90 -5.73 11.74
CA GLY A 330 25.10 -6.26 10.40
C GLY A 330 24.21 -7.47 10.13
N HIS A 331 24.41 -8.10 8.97
CA HIS A 331 23.71 -9.32 8.57
C HIS A 331 24.22 -10.51 9.37
N ILE A 332 23.29 -11.31 9.90
CA ILE A 332 23.60 -12.60 10.49
C ILE A 332 23.93 -13.57 9.36
N ARG A 333 25.05 -14.29 9.47
CA ARG A 333 25.34 -15.50 8.69
C ARG A 333 25.69 -16.66 9.60
N ILE A 334 25.22 -17.85 9.24
CA ILE A 334 25.32 -19.07 10.07
C ILE A 334 25.97 -20.17 9.24
N ARG A 335 26.85 -20.95 9.87
CA ARG A 335 27.42 -22.16 9.29
C ARG A 335 27.29 -23.30 10.28
N SER A 336 26.64 -24.37 9.84
CA SER A 336 26.43 -25.59 10.63
C SER A 336 26.08 -26.77 9.73
N SER A 337 26.44 -27.98 10.15
CA SER A 337 25.99 -29.24 9.53
C SER A 337 24.48 -29.52 9.74
N ALA A 338 23.82 -28.72 10.57
CA ALA A 338 22.37 -28.74 10.77
C ALA A 338 21.59 -27.98 9.67
N THR A 339 22.28 -27.28 8.78
CA THR A 339 21.66 -26.45 7.73
C THR A 339 21.15 -27.31 6.57
N ILE A 340 20.00 -26.96 5.99
CA ILE A 340 19.57 -27.54 4.70
C ILE A 340 20.48 -27.09 3.55
N ASP A 341 20.49 -27.85 2.47
CA ASP A 341 21.35 -27.55 1.31
C ASP A 341 20.75 -26.48 0.38
N GLY A 342 19.44 -26.29 0.42
CA GLY A 342 18.73 -25.34 -0.42
C GLY A 342 17.22 -25.49 -0.39
N TYR A 343 16.54 -24.66 -1.17
CA TYR A 343 15.10 -24.70 -1.35
C TYR A 343 14.73 -25.57 -2.57
N LEU A 344 13.74 -26.44 -2.41
CA LEU A 344 13.27 -27.30 -3.50
C LEU A 344 12.61 -26.44 -4.60
N HIS A 345 13.04 -26.63 -5.84
CA HIS A 345 12.56 -25.91 -7.03
C HIS A 345 12.73 -24.38 -7.01
N ASP A 346 13.68 -23.84 -6.22
CA ASP A 346 13.96 -22.39 -6.15
C ASP A 346 15.48 -22.11 -6.06
N GLU A 347 16.15 -22.23 -7.21
CA GLU A 347 17.59 -22.02 -7.35
C GLU A 347 18.00 -20.58 -7.03
N GLU A 348 17.18 -19.59 -7.38
CA GLU A 348 17.48 -18.17 -7.14
C GLU A 348 17.44 -17.83 -5.63
N ALA A 349 16.42 -18.30 -4.91
CA ALA A 349 16.40 -18.14 -3.46
C ALA A 349 17.51 -18.95 -2.78
N THR A 350 17.86 -20.12 -3.33
CA THR A 350 18.96 -20.95 -2.82
C THR A 350 20.30 -20.25 -2.94
N ALA A 351 20.65 -19.76 -4.14
CA ALA A 351 21.92 -19.05 -4.37
C ALA A 351 22.05 -17.77 -3.53
N ARG A 352 20.92 -17.10 -3.24
CA ARG A 352 20.91 -15.93 -2.35
C ARG A 352 21.12 -16.31 -0.89
N ALA A 353 20.44 -17.34 -0.41
CA ALA A 353 20.45 -17.73 1.00
C ALA A 353 21.67 -18.58 1.39
N PHE A 354 22.20 -19.38 0.48
CA PHE A 354 23.29 -20.33 0.74
C PHE A 354 24.45 -20.02 -0.21
N ARG A 355 25.53 -19.44 0.33
CA ARG A 355 26.70 -19.06 -0.46
C ARG A 355 27.98 -19.17 0.36
N ASN A 356 29.07 -19.61 -0.28
CA ASN A 356 30.40 -19.73 0.35
C ASN A 356 30.39 -20.56 1.66
N GLY A 357 29.53 -21.58 1.74
CA GLY A 357 29.37 -22.41 2.95
C GLY A 357 28.63 -21.72 4.11
N TRP A 358 28.02 -20.56 3.87
CA TRP A 358 27.23 -19.81 4.85
C TRP A 358 25.77 -19.75 4.44
N PHE A 359 24.90 -19.87 5.44
CA PHE A 359 23.49 -19.57 5.35
C PHE A 359 23.21 -18.15 5.84
N TYR A 360 22.51 -17.39 5.01
CA TYR A 360 22.07 -16.02 5.25
C TYR A 360 20.56 -16.04 5.51
N PRO A 361 20.12 -16.03 6.79
CA PRO A 361 18.71 -15.98 7.12
C PRO A 361 18.01 -14.72 6.60
N GLY A 362 18.75 -13.63 6.36
CA GLY A 362 18.20 -12.30 6.08
C GLY A 362 17.81 -11.53 7.35
N ASP A 363 18.30 -12.00 8.50
CA ASP A 363 18.13 -11.37 9.80
C ASP A 363 19.33 -10.46 10.11
N LEU A 364 19.09 -9.42 10.89
CA LEU A 364 20.08 -8.47 11.36
C LEU A 364 20.33 -8.69 12.85
N GLY A 365 21.58 -8.51 13.25
CA GLY A 365 21.98 -8.64 14.64
C GLY A 365 23.28 -7.91 14.93
N ARG A 366 23.64 -7.90 16.21
CA ARG A 366 24.99 -7.56 16.68
C ARG A 366 25.43 -8.55 17.75
N MET A 367 26.73 -8.76 17.86
CA MET A 367 27.32 -9.60 18.89
C MET A 367 27.78 -8.74 20.05
N THR A 368 27.43 -9.08 21.28
CA THR A 368 28.03 -8.42 22.45
C THR A 368 29.50 -8.81 22.60
N PRO A 369 30.32 -8.05 23.35
CA PRO A 369 31.70 -8.45 23.66
C PRO A 369 31.79 -9.85 24.29
N ASP A 370 30.76 -10.25 25.04
CA ASP A 370 30.66 -11.58 25.68
C ASP A 370 30.11 -12.68 24.76
N GLY A 371 29.95 -12.41 23.46
CA GLY A 371 29.52 -13.39 22.46
C GLY A 371 28.02 -13.71 22.47
N GLN A 372 27.18 -12.82 23.00
CA GLN A 372 25.72 -12.97 22.97
C GLN A 372 25.15 -12.29 21.73
N LEU A 373 24.20 -12.95 21.08
CA LEU A 373 23.49 -12.40 19.93
C LEU A 373 22.33 -11.53 20.40
N ILE A 374 22.33 -10.27 19.96
CA ILE A 374 21.18 -9.38 20.05
C ILE A 374 20.52 -9.35 18.67
N HIS A 375 19.29 -9.85 18.61
CA HIS A 375 18.52 -9.89 17.37
C HIS A 375 17.82 -8.55 17.12
N LEU A 376 18.10 -7.93 15.97
CA LEU A 376 17.62 -6.59 15.60
C LEU A 376 16.45 -6.61 14.62
N GLY A 377 16.08 -7.78 14.09
CA GLY A 377 14.95 -7.93 13.17
C GLY A 377 15.39 -8.42 11.79
N ARG A 378 14.55 -8.17 10.78
CA ARG A 378 14.78 -8.55 9.38
C ARG A 378 15.48 -7.44 8.63
N SER A 379 16.40 -7.79 7.73
CA SER A 379 17.01 -6.84 6.79
C SER A 379 15.98 -6.17 5.88
N ASP A 380 14.99 -6.93 5.41
CA ASP A 380 13.88 -6.42 4.59
C ASP A 380 12.94 -5.46 5.35
N ASP A 381 12.91 -5.57 6.69
CA ASP A 381 12.10 -4.70 7.56
C ASP A 381 12.91 -3.50 8.11
N MET A 382 14.24 -3.46 7.86
CA MET A 382 15.08 -2.36 8.30
C MET A 382 14.59 -1.07 7.64
N MET A 383 14.38 -0.06 8.47
CA MET A 383 13.82 1.21 8.03
C MET A 383 14.98 2.19 7.88
N ILE A 384 15.07 2.87 6.75
CA ILE A 384 16.05 3.93 6.58
C ILE A 384 15.30 5.24 6.62
N MET A 385 15.50 6.00 7.68
CA MET A 385 14.93 7.34 7.83
C MET A 385 16.07 8.36 7.88
N ASN A 386 16.12 9.27 6.90
CA ASN A 386 17.18 10.31 6.81
C ASN A 386 18.62 9.75 6.82
N GLY A 387 18.84 8.55 6.26
CA GLY A 387 20.16 7.90 6.25
C GLY A 387 20.53 7.20 7.56
N ILE A 388 19.63 7.15 8.55
CA ILE A 388 19.79 6.39 9.79
C ILE A 388 19.09 5.04 9.62
N ASN A 389 19.81 3.95 9.91
CA ASN A 389 19.24 2.61 9.97
C ASN A 389 18.50 2.45 11.30
N ILE A 390 17.18 2.32 11.21
CA ILE A 390 16.27 2.11 12.34
C ILE A 390 15.76 0.67 12.27
N TYR A 391 15.98 -0.06 13.37
CA TYR A 391 15.63 -1.47 13.47
C TYR A 391 14.27 -1.61 14.15
N PRO A 392 13.26 -2.24 13.53
CA PRO A 392 11.93 -2.39 14.14
C PRO A 392 11.96 -3.00 15.55
N ALA A 393 12.84 -3.98 15.79
CA ALA A 393 12.94 -4.66 17.08
C ALA A 393 13.38 -3.72 18.22
N GLU A 394 14.16 -2.68 17.92
CA GLU A 394 14.59 -1.67 18.89
C GLU A 394 13.38 -0.87 19.40
N ILE A 395 12.51 -0.45 18.49
CA ILE A 395 11.25 0.24 18.81
C ILE A 395 10.32 -0.68 19.59
N GLU A 396 10.09 -1.90 19.08
CA GLU A 396 9.19 -2.89 19.68
C GLU A 396 9.59 -3.24 21.12
N GLN A 397 10.88 -3.42 21.39
CA GLN A 397 11.38 -3.79 22.71
C GLN A 397 11.22 -2.66 23.73
N ILE A 398 11.57 -1.43 23.34
CA ILE A 398 11.40 -0.29 24.24
C ILE A 398 9.92 -0.06 24.51
N ILE A 399 9.09 0.01 23.47
CA ILE A 399 7.68 0.34 23.68
C ILE A 399 6.94 -0.74 24.46
N ALA A 400 7.28 -2.00 24.24
CA ALA A 400 6.70 -3.12 24.99
C ALA A 400 7.15 -3.15 26.46
N SER A 401 8.19 -2.42 26.86
CA SER A 401 8.56 -2.27 28.28
C SER A 401 7.60 -1.35 29.07
N HIS A 402 6.74 -0.60 28.38
CA HIS A 402 5.78 0.27 29.05
C HIS A 402 4.69 -0.56 29.76
N PRO A 403 4.35 -0.26 31.04
CA PRO A 403 3.41 -1.06 31.84
C PRO A 403 2.03 -1.25 31.22
N ASP A 404 1.56 -0.27 30.44
CA ASP A 404 0.25 -0.28 29.77
C ASP A 404 0.21 -1.04 28.43
N VAL A 405 1.36 -1.41 27.86
CA VAL A 405 1.43 -2.06 26.56
C VAL A 405 1.32 -3.58 26.71
N HIS A 406 0.43 -4.17 25.92
CA HIS A 406 0.22 -5.61 25.84
C HIS A 406 1.05 -6.23 24.70
N ASP A 407 0.90 -5.70 23.49
CA ASP A 407 1.57 -6.18 22.27
C ASP A 407 2.03 -4.99 21.41
N ALA A 408 3.10 -5.14 20.62
CA ALA A 408 3.64 -4.09 19.76
C ALA A 408 4.34 -4.64 18.52
N VAL A 409 4.13 -4.00 17.36
CA VAL A 409 4.83 -4.29 16.11
C VAL A 409 5.20 -3.00 15.41
N ALA A 410 6.49 -2.83 15.10
CA ALA A 410 7.02 -1.71 14.33
C ALA A 410 7.17 -2.10 12.85
N LEU A 411 6.96 -1.13 11.98
CA LEU A 411 7.03 -1.32 10.54
C LEU A 411 7.30 0.01 9.82
N PRO A 412 7.91 -0.04 8.62
CA PRO A 412 8.07 1.14 7.79
C PRO A 412 6.75 1.54 7.14
N LEU A 413 6.49 2.84 7.13
CA LEU A 413 5.65 3.48 6.11
C LEU A 413 6.55 4.13 5.06
N LYS A 414 6.33 3.80 3.79
CA LYS A 414 7.07 4.44 2.70
C LYS A 414 6.76 5.94 2.67
N HIS A 415 7.81 6.75 2.61
CA HIS A 415 7.70 8.20 2.60
C HIS A 415 8.55 8.80 1.48
N ALA A 416 7.96 9.71 0.70
CA ALA A 416 8.59 10.26 -0.50
C ALA A 416 9.90 11.03 -0.23
N VAL A 417 10.08 11.57 0.98
CA VAL A 417 11.27 12.37 1.36
C VAL A 417 12.21 11.60 2.29
N HIS A 418 11.65 10.80 3.20
CA HIS A 418 12.41 10.18 4.29
C HIS A 418 12.81 8.74 3.98
N GLN A 419 12.44 8.23 2.80
CA GLN A 419 12.49 6.82 2.40
C GLN A 419 11.52 5.97 3.22
N ASP A 420 11.78 5.80 4.52
CA ASP A 420 10.89 5.15 5.46
C ASP A 420 10.53 6.08 6.64
N ILE A 421 9.32 5.92 7.17
CA ILE A 421 8.89 6.49 8.45
C ILE A 421 8.62 5.31 9.40
N PRO A 422 9.31 5.21 10.54
CA PRO A 422 9.04 4.17 11.51
C PRO A 422 7.72 4.44 12.21
N VAL A 423 6.80 3.47 12.19
CA VAL A 423 5.57 3.52 13.01
C VAL A 423 5.44 2.25 13.84
N CYS A 424 4.66 2.33 14.91
CA CYS A 424 4.40 1.19 15.78
C CYS A 424 2.89 1.00 16.01
N ALA A 425 2.38 -0.20 15.75
CA ALA A 425 1.05 -0.60 16.18
C ALA A 425 1.12 -1.28 17.55
N ILE A 426 0.18 -0.95 18.43
CA ILE A 426 0.19 -1.33 19.84
C ILE A 426 -1.17 -1.88 20.25
N VAL A 427 -1.20 -2.93 21.06
CA VAL A 427 -2.38 -3.35 21.81
C VAL A 427 -2.17 -2.96 23.27
N LEU A 428 -3.17 -2.36 23.91
CA LEU A 428 -3.10 -1.98 25.33
C LEU A 428 -3.55 -3.12 26.25
N LYS A 429 -3.09 -3.09 27.50
CA LYS A 429 -3.66 -3.93 28.56
C LYS A 429 -5.08 -3.47 28.90
N LYS A 430 -5.92 -4.41 29.36
CA LYS A 430 -7.30 -4.12 29.80
C LYS A 430 -7.32 -2.98 30.83
N ASN A 431 -8.27 -2.05 30.69
CA ASN A 431 -8.47 -0.87 31.53
C ASN A 431 -7.36 0.19 31.49
N SER A 432 -6.39 0.08 30.57
CA SER A 432 -5.42 1.16 30.37
C SER A 432 -6.04 2.35 29.63
N ALA A 433 -5.76 3.55 30.10
CA ALA A 433 -6.16 4.82 29.48
C ALA A 433 -4.96 5.58 28.90
N ILE A 434 -3.80 4.92 28.72
CA ILE A 434 -2.61 5.55 28.12
C ILE A 434 -2.93 5.98 26.68
N THR A 435 -2.44 7.15 26.27
CA THR A 435 -2.66 7.67 24.92
C THR A 435 -1.46 7.40 24.02
N GLU A 436 -1.68 7.36 22.70
CA GLU A 436 -0.61 7.22 21.69
C GLU A 436 0.51 8.25 21.91
N ARG A 437 0.14 9.48 22.31
CA ARG A 437 1.10 10.55 22.58
C ARG A 437 2.02 10.24 23.75
N LYS A 438 1.49 9.73 24.87
CA LYS A 438 2.31 9.38 26.04
C LYS A 438 3.29 8.24 25.74
N LEU A 439 2.86 7.25 24.97
CA LEU A 439 3.73 6.16 24.51
C LEU A 439 4.80 6.66 23.52
N LEU A 440 4.48 7.67 22.70
CA LEU A 440 5.42 8.31 21.79
C LEU A 440 6.48 9.10 22.55
N ASP A 441 6.09 9.84 23.57
CA ASP A 441 7.01 10.56 24.43
C ASP A 441 7.93 9.60 25.20
N PHE A 442 7.38 8.52 25.76
CA PHE A 442 8.14 7.46 26.44
C PHE A 442 9.21 6.80 25.53
N THR A 443 8.88 6.57 24.26
CA THR A 443 9.83 5.99 23.29
C THR A 443 10.88 7.00 22.84
N ARG A 444 10.51 8.27 22.63
CA ARG A 444 11.44 9.34 22.26
C ARG A 444 12.50 9.61 23.31
N GLU A 445 12.14 9.57 24.59
CA GLU A 445 13.10 9.73 25.70
C GLU A 445 14.20 8.66 25.70
N ARG A 446 13.90 7.44 25.24
CA ARG A 446 14.82 6.29 25.30
C ARG A 446 15.55 6.02 23.99
N LEU A 447 14.91 6.28 22.85
CA LEU A 447 15.42 5.96 21.52
C LEU A 447 15.91 7.19 20.74
N GLY A 448 15.57 8.41 21.19
CA GLY A 448 15.92 9.64 20.49
C GLY A 448 15.54 9.58 19.00
N PRO A 449 16.50 9.69 18.06
CA PRO A 449 16.21 9.67 16.62
C PRO A 449 15.71 8.32 16.09
N HIS A 450 15.86 7.23 16.84
CA HIS A 450 15.39 5.89 16.48
C HIS A 450 13.92 5.63 16.89
N ALA A 451 13.28 6.59 17.58
CA ALA A 451 11.90 6.46 18.03
C ALA A 451 10.90 6.39 16.85
N PRO A 452 9.76 5.70 17.03
CA PRO A 452 8.71 5.73 16.02
C PRO A 452 8.21 7.17 15.86
N HIS A 453 7.79 7.52 14.65
CA HIS A 453 7.15 8.79 14.37
C HIS A 453 5.69 8.82 14.81
N ARG A 454 5.02 7.66 14.74
CA ARG A 454 3.63 7.48 15.14
C ARG A 454 3.40 6.14 15.80
N ILE A 455 2.43 6.15 16.71
CA ILE A 455 1.92 4.97 17.39
C ILE A 455 0.44 4.84 17.03
N PHE A 456 -0.01 3.63 16.76
CA PHE A 456 -1.41 3.30 16.49
C PHE A 456 -1.90 2.31 17.54
N ILE A 457 -2.85 2.68 18.38
CA ILE A 457 -3.49 1.72 19.29
C ILE A 457 -4.51 0.88 18.50
N LEU A 458 -4.36 -0.44 18.53
CA LEU A 458 -5.17 -1.47 17.90
C LEU A 458 -5.86 -2.34 18.95
N ASP A 459 -7.01 -2.93 18.58
CA ASP A 459 -7.68 -3.92 19.44
C ASP A 459 -6.92 -5.25 19.45
N SER A 460 -6.31 -5.59 18.31
CA SER A 460 -5.42 -6.75 18.16
C SER A 460 -4.45 -6.56 17.00
N ILE A 461 -3.31 -7.28 17.03
CA ILE A 461 -2.38 -7.36 15.90
C ILE A 461 -2.75 -8.60 15.06
N PRO A 462 -3.01 -8.45 13.75
CA PRO A 462 -3.33 -9.59 12.89
C PRO A 462 -2.10 -10.50 12.82
N ARG A 463 -2.30 -11.75 13.22
CA ARG A 463 -1.26 -12.77 13.30
C ARG A 463 -1.72 -14.01 12.57
N ASN A 464 -0.79 -14.72 11.92
CA ASN A 464 -1.09 -16.01 11.31
C ASN A 464 -1.23 -17.10 12.39
N GLU A 465 -1.51 -18.34 11.99
CA GLU A 465 -1.68 -19.49 12.89
C GLU A 465 -0.45 -19.78 13.77
N GLN A 466 0.75 -19.35 13.35
CA GLN A 466 1.99 -19.44 14.13
C GLN A 466 2.18 -18.27 15.10
N GLY A 467 1.28 -17.29 15.05
CA GLY A 467 1.35 -16.07 15.84
C GLY A 467 2.25 -14.99 15.25
N LYS A 468 2.73 -15.12 14.02
CA LYS A 468 3.57 -14.09 13.38
C LYS A 468 2.70 -12.95 12.85
N PRO A 469 3.08 -11.67 13.02
CA PRO A 469 2.33 -10.56 12.47
C PRO A 469 2.17 -10.69 10.96
N VAL A 470 0.94 -10.61 10.47
CA VAL A 470 0.66 -10.55 9.03
C VAL A 470 0.84 -9.10 8.60
N ARG A 471 2.08 -8.72 8.29
CA ARG A 471 2.45 -7.31 8.05
C ARG A 471 1.61 -6.63 6.97
N ILE A 472 1.18 -7.35 5.92
CA ILE A 472 0.30 -6.80 4.88
C ILE A 472 -1.08 -6.43 5.47
N GLU A 473 -1.64 -7.28 6.34
CA GLU A 473 -2.90 -6.98 7.02
C GLU A 473 -2.73 -5.88 8.06
N LEU A 474 -1.59 -5.87 8.78
CA LEU A 474 -1.27 -4.81 9.71
C LEU A 474 -1.08 -3.47 8.99
N GLN A 475 -0.43 -3.46 7.82
CA GLN A 475 -0.33 -2.29 6.94
C GLN A 475 -1.70 -1.86 6.44
N LYS A 476 -2.62 -2.79 6.11
CA LYS A 476 -4.01 -2.47 5.77
C LYS A 476 -4.77 -1.88 6.96
N LEU A 477 -4.62 -2.43 8.16
CA LEU A 477 -5.25 -1.91 9.39
C LEU A 477 -4.70 -0.54 9.77
N ILE A 478 -3.39 -0.36 9.67
CA ILE A 478 -2.74 0.93 9.87
C ILE A 478 -3.10 1.87 8.73
N ALA A 479 -3.29 1.43 7.49
CA ALA A 479 -3.79 2.26 6.41
C ALA A 479 -5.27 2.65 6.63
N ALA A 480 -6.07 1.76 7.22
CA ALA A 480 -7.48 1.97 7.58
C ALA A 480 -7.66 2.81 8.86
N ARG A 481 -6.68 2.81 9.77
CA ARG A 481 -6.62 3.65 10.99
C ARG A 481 -5.76 4.90 10.82
N GLN A 482 -4.89 4.93 9.82
CA GLN A 482 -4.62 6.15 9.10
C GLN A 482 -5.97 6.62 8.56
N PRO A 483 -6.17 7.93 8.43
CA PRO A 483 -7.40 8.45 7.84
C PRO A 483 -7.50 8.10 6.33
N TYR A 484 -7.64 6.81 5.98
CA TYR A 484 -8.65 6.26 5.09
C TYR A 484 -9.88 5.94 5.93
N ALA A 485 -10.71 6.95 6.17
CA ALA A 485 -12.00 6.72 6.80
C ALA A 485 -12.93 5.94 5.87
N SER A 486 -13.01 4.63 6.09
CA SER A 486 -14.21 3.86 5.82
C SER A 486 -15.25 4.30 6.86
N GLY A 487 -16.16 5.18 6.44
CA GLY A 487 -17.34 5.51 7.23
C GLY A 487 -18.29 4.32 7.28
N THR A 488 -18.13 3.49 8.30
CA THR A 488 -19.27 2.87 8.98
C THR A 488 -19.33 3.50 10.36
N THR A 489 -19.97 4.67 10.43
CA THR A 489 -20.62 5.05 11.67
C THR A 489 -21.69 4.00 11.94
N ASN A 490 -21.58 3.30 13.06
CA ASN A 490 -22.77 2.84 13.76
C ASN A 490 -23.61 4.08 14.04
N MET A 491 -24.51 4.42 13.12
CA MET A 491 -25.67 5.21 13.47
C MET A 491 -26.56 4.28 14.28
N SER A 492 -26.60 4.55 15.59
CA SER A 492 -27.77 4.23 16.39
C SER A 492 -29.01 4.62 15.58
N THR A 493 -29.82 3.62 15.27
CA THR A 493 -31.18 3.78 14.79
C THR A 493 -31.98 4.52 15.86
N GLU A 494 -32.05 5.84 15.76
CA GLU A 494 -33.26 6.57 16.11
C GLU A 494 -33.89 7.01 14.80
N THR A 495 -34.85 6.20 14.36
CA THR A 495 -35.71 6.45 13.21
C THR A 495 -36.59 7.68 13.48
N GLY A 496 -36.21 8.81 12.90
CA GLY A 496 -37.15 9.88 12.54
C GLY A 496 -37.24 9.94 11.03
N SER A 497 -38.35 9.49 10.46
CA SER A 497 -38.63 9.54 9.02
C SER A 497 -38.73 10.99 8.55
N HIS A 498 -37.75 11.44 7.78
CA HIS A 498 -37.81 12.73 7.07
C HIS A 498 -37.54 12.50 5.58
N ASN A 499 -38.43 13.03 4.75
CA ASN A 499 -38.38 12.96 3.28
C ASN A 499 -37.09 13.59 2.74
N ILE A 500 -36.24 12.84 2.03
CA ILE A 500 -34.97 13.35 1.49
C ILE A 500 -35.04 13.45 -0.04
N GLY A 501 -35.08 14.68 -0.56
CA GLY A 501 -34.67 14.98 -1.92
C GLY A 501 -33.16 15.26 -1.93
N ILE A 502 -32.38 14.52 -2.73
CA ILE A 502 -30.95 14.79 -2.94
C ILE A 502 -30.83 15.96 -3.94
N PRO A 503 -29.94 16.96 -3.71
CA PRO A 503 -29.75 18.07 -4.63
C PRO A 503 -29.24 17.63 -6.01
N LYS A 504 -29.68 18.34 -7.06
CA LYS A 504 -29.27 18.15 -8.47
C LYS A 504 -27.79 18.53 -8.65
N GLY A 505 -26.93 17.59 -9.02
CA GLY A 505 -25.51 17.80 -9.30
C GLY A 505 -25.01 16.92 -10.46
N ARG A 506 -23.95 17.34 -11.15
CA ARG A 506 -23.30 16.60 -12.25
C ARG A 506 -22.30 15.53 -11.76
N GLN A 507 -22.04 15.49 -10.46
CA GLN A 507 -21.24 14.50 -9.74
C GLN A 507 -22.15 13.71 -8.80
N LEU A 508 -21.78 12.44 -8.58
CA LEU A 508 -22.38 11.64 -7.51
C LEU A 508 -22.24 12.37 -6.17
N GLN A 509 -23.24 12.26 -5.31
CA GLN A 509 -23.27 12.95 -4.02
C GLN A 509 -23.10 11.95 -2.88
N LYS A 510 -22.43 12.38 -1.81
CA LYS A 510 -22.28 11.66 -0.55
C LYS A 510 -22.96 12.43 0.57
N LEU A 511 -23.70 11.71 1.42
CA LEU A 511 -24.28 12.28 2.63
C LEU A 511 -23.29 12.22 3.79
N LEU A 512 -23.16 13.33 4.51
CA LEU A 512 -22.36 13.45 5.74
C LEU A 512 -23.20 14.10 6.84
N THR A 513 -22.92 13.70 8.08
CA THR A 513 -23.49 14.33 9.27
C THR A 513 -22.42 15.16 9.95
N CYS A 514 -22.69 16.44 10.19
CA CYS A 514 -21.78 17.34 10.89
C CYS A 514 -22.50 18.07 12.03
N SER A 515 -21.76 18.38 13.09
CA SER A 515 -22.22 19.25 14.17
C SER A 515 -21.42 20.54 14.18
N PHE A 516 -22.08 21.66 14.38
CA PHE A 516 -21.43 22.98 14.48
C PHE A 516 -22.06 23.83 15.58
N ILE A 517 -21.35 24.88 15.97
CA ILE A 517 -21.82 25.89 16.92
C ILE A 517 -22.00 27.19 16.16
N MET A 518 -23.17 27.82 16.28
CA MET A 518 -23.44 29.10 15.64
C MET A 518 -22.72 30.24 16.39
N PRO A 519 -21.91 31.08 15.72
CA PRO A 519 -21.26 32.24 16.34
C PRO A 519 -22.26 33.26 16.92
N GLN A 520 -21.78 34.17 17.78
CA GLN A 520 -22.55 35.32 18.24
C GLN A 520 -22.50 36.41 17.16
N ASN A 521 -23.61 36.64 16.44
CA ASN A 521 -23.78 37.66 15.40
C ASN A 521 -22.66 37.63 14.34
N PRO A 522 -22.50 36.52 13.57
CA PRO A 522 -21.49 36.47 12.52
C PRO A 522 -21.73 37.52 11.44
N ASP A 523 -20.70 38.30 11.10
CA ASP A 523 -20.78 39.21 9.96
C ASP A 523 -20.61 38.42 8.65
N MET A 524 -21.74 38.18 7.99
CA MET A 524 -21.79 37.48 6.71
C MET A 524 -21.15 38.30 5.58
N VAL A 525 -21.18 39.63 5.66
CA VAL A 525 -20.61 40.50 4.62
C VAL A 525 -19.10 40.36 4.62
N THR A 526 -18.48 40.39 5.80
CA THR A 526 -17.04 40.16 5.95
C THR A 526 -16.65 38.76 5.48
N LEU A 527 -17.41 37.72 5.84
CA LEU A 527 -17.15 36.36 5.34
C LEU A 527 -17.27 36.24 3.81
N ASP A 528 -18.23 36.95 3.19
CA ASP A 528 -18.40 36.97 1.75
C ASP A 528 -17.21 37.67 1.05
N LEU A 529 -16.60 38.69 1.68
CA LEU A 529 -15.35 39.29 1.18
C LEU A 529 -14.22 38.26 1.12
N TRP A 530 -14.03 37.44 2.16
CA TRP A 530 -13.02 36.37 2.13
C TRP A 530 -13.28 35.36 1.01
N LEU A 531 -14.52 34.89 0.88
CA LEU A 531 -14.86 33.86 -0.09
C LEU A 531 -14.75 34.39 -1.52
N ASN A 532 -15.26 35.59 -1.81
CA ASN A 532 -15.29 36.13 -3.16
C ASN A 532 -13.98 36.81 -3.57
N LYS A 533 -13.41 37.67 -2.72
CA LYS A 533 -12.20 38.48 -3.05
C LYS A 533 -10.89 37.71 -2.88
N VAL A 534 -10.80 36.82 -1.88
CA VAL A 534 -9.54 36.14 -1.55
C VAL A 534 -9.46 34.75 -2.20
N LEU A 535 -10.57 34.00 -2.22
CA LEU A 535 -10.62 32.65 -2.78
C LEU A 535 -11.20 32.57 -4.21
N ASP A 536 -11.57 33.71 -4.80
CA ASP A 536 -12.20 33.81 -6.13
C ASP A 536 -13.49 32.97 -6.26
N ASN A 537 -14.30 32.93 -5.20
CA ASN A 537 -15.62 32.30 -5.27
C ASN A 537 -16.64 33.26 -5.91
N ASP A 538 -17.59 32.72 -6.69
CA ASP A 538 -18.77 33.46 -7.15
C ASP A 538 -19.95 33.04 -6.28
N LEU A 539 -19.99 33.53 -5.02
CA LEU A 539 -21.12 33.24 -4.13
C LEU A 539 -22.39 33.87 -4.67
N LYS A 540 -23.33 33.01 -5.08
CA LYS A 540 -24.72 33.39 -5.37
C LYS A 540 -25.57 33.28 -4.10
N GLU A 541 -26.67 34.04 -4.04
CA GLU A 541 -27.66 33.89 -2.97
C GLU A 541 -28.12 32.42 -2.85
N HIS A 542 -28.12 31.91 -1.63
CA HIS A 542 -28.60 30.56 -1.35
C HIS A 542 -30.10 30.47 -1.60
N ASP A 543 -30.52 29.57 -2.50
CA ASP A 543 -31.94 29.29 -2.71
C ASP A 543 -32.50 28.43 -1.56
N ASP A 544 -33.08 29.10 -0.57
CA ASP A 544 -33.69 28.49 0.62
C ASP A 544 -34.78 27.46 0.29
N ARG A 545 -35.31 27.43 -0.95
CA ARG A 545 -36.29 26.45 -1.44
C ARG A 545 -35.71 25.06 -1.67
N ARG A 546 -34.37 24.91 -1.74
CA ARG A 546 -33.69 23.61 -1.90
C ARG A 546 -33.39 22.88 -0.60
N PHE A 547 -33.70 23.48 0.55
CA PHE A 547 -33.52 22.88 1.87
C PHE A 547 -34.82 22.15 2.29
N PRO A 548 -34.88 20.80 2.28
CA PRO A 548 -36.10 20.05 2.58
C PRO A 548 -36.68 20.34 3.99
N GLY A 549 -35.83 20.82 4.91
CA GLY A 549 -36.19 21.19 6.28
C GLY A 549 -36.45 22.68 6.52
N ALA A 550 -36.94 23.43 5.53
CA ALA A 550 -37.10 24.90 5.58
C ALA A 550 -37.79 25.50 6.83
N ASN A 551 -38.49 24.69 7.63
CA ASN A 551 -39.17 25.10 8.86
C ASN A 551 -38.43 24.76 10.17
N SER A 552 -37.31 24.03 10.15
CA SER A 552 -36.63 23.54 11.38
C SER A 552 -35.40 24.35 11.82
N ALA A 553 -34.84 25.20 10.95
CA ALA A 553 -33.68 26.03 11.26
C ALA A 553 -33.89 27.48 10.79
N PRO A 554 -33.54 28.50 11.60
CA PRO A 554 -33.66 29.91 11.22
C PRO A 554 -32.86 30.26 9.95
N PRO A 555 -33.32 31.25 9.13
CA PRO A 555 -32.65 31.66 7.90
C PRO A 555 -31.15 31.95 8.09
N GLU A 556 -30.77 32.66 9.15
CA GLU A 556 -29.38 33.00 9.47
C GLU A 556 -28.50 31.75 9.67
N THR A 557 -29.02 30.71 10.31
CA THR A 557 -28.30 29.44 10.53
C THR A 557 -28.07 28.71 9.21
N ARG A 558 -29.05 28.74 8.29
CA ARG A 558 -28.93 28.14 6.96
C ARG A 558 -27.89 28.88 6.11
N GLN A 559 -27.93 30.21 6.13
CA GLN A 559 -27.00 31.08 5.42
C GLN A 559 -25.55 30.91 5.91
N TRP A 560 -25.37 30.73 7.22
CA TRP A 560 -24.07 30.41 7.82
C TRP A 560 -23.54 29.04 7.38
N LEU A 561 -24.37 28.00 7.57
CA LEU A 561 -24.01 26.63 7.20
C LEU A 561 -23.68 26.56 5.71
N TRP A 562 -24.43 27.26 4.87
CA TRP A 562 -24.17 27.31 3.44
C TRP A 562 -22.77 27.84 3.11
N ARG A 563 -22.39 28.99 3.66
CA ARG A 563 -21.05 29.58 3.48
C ARG A 563 -19.95 28.66 3.99
N CYS A 564 -20.17 27.99 5.12
CA CYS A 564 -19.22 26.99 5.64
C CYS A 564 -19.06 25.80 4.69
N LEU A 565 -20.14 25.34 4.04
CA LEU A 565 -20.08 24.27 3.05
C LEU A 565 -19.39 24.75 1.75
N GLN A 566 -19.66 25.97 1.31
CA GLN A 566 -18.96 26.61 0.19
C GLN A 566 -17.46 26.71 0.45
N LEU A 567 -17.08 27.20 1.63
CA LEU A 567 -15.68 27.22 2.04
C LEU A 567 -15.09 25.80 2.07
N SER A 568 -15.80 24.81 2.62
CA SER A 568 -15.34 23.42 2.61
C SER A 568 -15.03 22.90 1.20
N ARG A 569 -15.90 23.21 0.21
CA ARG A 569 -15.65 22.89 -1.21
C ARG A 569 -14.38 23.57 -1.73
N LEU A 570 -14.20 24.87 -1.46
CA LEU A 570 -13.01 25.62 -1.90
C LEU A 570 -11.73 25.09 -1.25
N LEU A 571 -11.78 24.70 0.02
CA LEU A 571 -10.67 24.09 0.76
C LEU A 571 -10.24 22.76 0.12
N LEU A 572 -11.21 21.91 -0.24
CA LEU A 572 -10.95 20.67 -0.97
C LEU A 572 -10.33 20.95 -2.36
N GLN A 573 -10.85 21.94 -3.10
CA GLN A 573 -10.30 22.35 -4.40
C GLN A 573 -8.89 22.95 -4.30
N ALA A 574 -8.57 23.67 -3.23
CA ALA A 574 -7.22 24.16 -2.97
C ALA A 574 -6.22 23.00 -2.80
N GLY A 575 -6.68 21.89 -2.19
CA GLY A 575 -5.96 20.61 -2.16
C GLY A 575 -6.04 19.79 -3.47
N ARG A 576 -6.58 20.37 -4.55
CA ARG A 576 -6.80 19.76 -5.87
C ARG A 576 -7.75 18.56 -5.89
N ALA A 577 -8.65 18.46 -4.92
CA ALA A 577 -9.73 17.49 -4.96
C ALA A 577 -10.81 17.98 -5.95
N ALA A 578 -11.23 17.10 -6.87
CA ALA A 578 -12.18 17.43 -7.94
C ALA A 578 -13.64 17.46 -7.44
N VAL A 579 -13.95 18.40 -6.54
CA VAL A 579 -15.31 18.68 -6.05
C VAL A 579 -15.84 19.98 -6.64
N PHE A 580 -16.63 19.91 -7.70
CA PHE A 580 -17.09 21.08 -8.47
C PHE A 580 -18.55 21.42 -8.20
N ASP A 581 -19.40 20.42 -8.04
CA ASP A 581 -20.80 20.65 -7.69
C ASP A 581 -20.91 21.43 -6.36
N PRO A 582 -21.90 22.32 -6.24
CA PRO A 582 -22.22 22.94 -4.96
C PRO A 582 -22.65 21.87 -3.95
N PRO A 583 -22.20 21.94 -2.69
CA PRO A 583 -22.78 21.12 -1.63
C PRO A 583 -24.26 21.47 -1.42
N GLY A 584 -24.98 20.64 -0.69
CA GLY A 584 -26.37 20.90 -0.34
C GLY A 584 -26.69 20.54 1.11
N ILE A 585 -27.71 21.19 1.65
CA ILE A 585 -28.17 20.96 3.02
C ILE A 585 -29.41 20.07 2.95
N ILE A 586 -29.39 18.92 3.62
CA ILE A 586 -30.52 17.97 3.63
C ILE A 586 -31.39 18.18 4.86
N ALA A 587 -30.78 18.27 6.03
CA ALA A 587 -31.47 18.52 7.30
C ALA A 587 -30.58 19.37 8.21
N CYS A 588 -31.18 20.21 9.04
CA CYS A 588 -30.48 20.96 10.07
C CYS A 588 -31.41 21.13 11.27
N THR A 589 -31.00 20.60 12.42
CA THR A 589 -31.80 20.58 13.64
C THR A 589 -30.97 21.04 14.83
N GLN A 590 -31.60 21.79 15.73
CA GLN A 590 -30.97 22.26 16.95
C GLN A 590 -30.89 21.09 17.94
N LYS A 591 -29.72 20.88 18.57
CA LYS A 591 -29.52 19.75 19.48
C LYS A 591 -30.28 19.92 20.82
N ASN A 592 -30.48 21.16 21.26
CA ASN A 592 -31.29 21.54 22.42
C ASN A 592 -31.69 23.03 22.29
N ILE A 593 -32.92 23.39 22.67
CA ILE A 593 -33.49 24.75 22.61
C ILE A 593 -32.59 25.78 23.32
N THR A 594 -31.88 25.37 24.37
CA THR A 594 -30.98 26.23 25.16
C THR A 594 -29.54 26.32 24.62
N SER A 595 -29.18 25.56 23.58
CA SER A 595 -27.80 25.49 23.06
C SER A 595 -27.69 26.03 21.63
N ARG A 596 -26.62 26.79 21.32
CA ARG A 596 -26.31 27.23 19.93
C ARG A 596 -25.70 26.12 19.06
N LYS A 597 -25.89 24.85 19.46
CA LYS A 597 -25.31 23.69 18.80
C LYS A 597 -26.33 23.05 17.85
N TRP A 598 -25.88 22.86 16.62
CA TRP A 598 -26.69 22.36 15.52
C TRP A 598 -26.11 21.05 14.98
N ASN A 599 -26.98 20.17 14.54
CA ASN A 599 -26.63 19.01 13.74
C ASN A 599 -27.19 19.21 12.34
N ALA A 600 -26.37 18.93 11.32
CA ALA A 600 -26.79 18.98 9.94
C ALA A 600 -26.44 17.68 9.22
N VAL A 601 -27.33 17.26 8.34
CA VAL A 601 -27.06 16.27 7.29
C VAL A 601 -26.86 17.06 6.02
N VAL A 602 -25.70 16.90 5.40
CA VAL A 602 -25.28 17.64 4.22
C VAL A 602 -24.90 16.68 3.11
N SER A 603 -25.09 17.10 1.88
CA SER A 603 -24.64 16.41 0.68
C SER A 603 -23.44 17.14 0.10
N ILE A 604 -22.40 16.39 -0.25
CA ILE A 604 -21.19 16.90 -0.87
C ILE A 604 -20.81 16.02 -2.06
N PRO A 605 -20.06 16.54 -3.06
CA PRO A 605 -19.65 15.73 -4.20
C PRO A 605 -18.76 14.55 -3.76
N LEU A 606 -19.10 13.36 -4.25
CA LEU A 606 -18.38 12.12 -4.02
C LEU A 606 -17.17 12.04 -4.95
N ILE A 607 -16.00 11.88 -4.33
CA ILE A 607 -14.78 11.39 -4.98
C ILE A 607 -14.61 9.92 -4.57
N ASP A 608 -14.54 9.04 -5.57
CA ASP A 608 -14.27 7.61 -5.36
C ASP A 608 -12.87 7.38 -4.76
N ASP A 609 -12.75 6.37 -3.90
CA ASP A 609 -11.52 6.02 -3.20
C ASP A 609 -10.87 7.18 -2.41
N PHE A 610 -11.67 8.19 -2.04
CA PHE A 610 -11.25 9.33 -1.23
C PHE A 610 -11.68 9.15 0.24
N PRO A 611 -10.76 9.26 1.20
CA PRO A 611 -11.07 9.09 2.61
C PRO A 611 -12.14 10.03 3.16
N ASN A 612 -13.10 9.51 3.92
CA ASN A 612 -14.10 10.39 4.57
C ASN A 612 -13.48 11.41 5.53
N ALA A 613 -12.35 11.07 6.16
CA ALA A 613 -11.65 11.95 7.09
C ALA A 613 -11.15 13.22 6.40
N MET A 614 -10.91 13.20 5.09
CA MET A 614 -10.50 14.40 4.36
C MET A 614 -11.67 15.36 4.15
N TYR A 615 -12.89 14.84 3.93
CA TYR A 615 -14.10 15.67 3.99
C TYR A 615 -14.32 16.25 5.38
N ASP A 616 -14.13 15.44 6.43
CA ASP A 616 -14.26 15.91 7.83
C ASP A 616 -13.24 17.00 8.17
N VAL A 617 -11.99 16.85 7.71
CA VAL A 617 -10.93 17.86 7.88
C VAL A 617 -11.32 19.17 7.20
N ALA A 618 -11.80 19.11 5.95
CA ALA A 618 -12.24 20.30 5.23
C ALA A 618 -13.46 20.96 5.88
N LEU A 619 -14.45 20.19 6.33
CA LEU A 619 -15.66 20.68 7.01
C LEU A 619 -15.34 21.31 8.37
N LYS A 620 -14.56 20.63 9.22
CA LYS A 620 -14.18 21.18 10.54
C LYS A 620 -13.35 22.45 10.38
N THR A 621 -12.43 22.45 9.42
CA THR A 621 -11.61 23.63 9.13
C THR A 621 -12.48 24.75 8.60
N SER A 622 -13.47 24.48 7.74
CA SER A 622 -14.35 25.51 7.22
C SER A 622 -15.20 26.16 8.31
N PHE A 623 -15.75 25.40 9.27
CA PHE A 623 -16.48 26.00 10.40
C PHE A 623 -15.59 26.89 11.27
N SER A 624 -14.39 26.43 11.60
CA SER A 624 -13.43 27.19 12.41
C SER A 624 -12.97 28.45 11.69
N LEU A 625 -12.63 28.32 10.41
CA LEU A 625 -12.05 29.40 9.62
C LEU A 625 -13.12 30.42 9.21
N ALA A 626 -14.33 29.98 8.87
CA ALA A 626 -15.46 30.89 8.65
C ALA A 626 -15.79 31.68 9.91
N GLY A 627 -15.81 31.03 11.09
CA GLY A 627 -16.02 31.68 12.39
C GLY A 627 -15.00 32.79 12.66
N TRP A 628 -13.74 32.54 12.35
CA TRP A 628 -12.67 33.52 12.48
C TRP A 628 -12.75 34.62 11.42
N ALA A 629 -12.98 34.26 10.15
CA ALA A 629 -13.04 35.19 9.03
C ALA A 629 -14.24 36.15 9.11
N ALA A 630 -15.34 35.74 9.75
CA ALA A 630 -16.53 36.58 9.94
C ALA A 630 -16.32 37.74 10.93
N VAL A 631 -15.15 37.89 11.55
CA VAL A 631 -14.84 39.01 12.46
C VAL A 631 -13.48 39.65 12.20
N HIS A 632 -12.81 39.31 11.09
CA HIS A 632 -11.50 39.86 10.69
C HIS A 632 -11.53 40.27 9.22
N GLU A 633 -10.98 41.44 8.91
CA GLU A 633 -10.85 41.92 7.51
C GLU A 633 -9.74 41.18 6.74
N PRO A 634 -9.88 40.98 5.42
CA PRO A 634 -8.93 40.26 4.55
C PRO A 634 -7.69 41.08 4.17
N GLU A 635 -6.96 41.56 5.17
CA GLU A 635 -5.77 42.42 4.98
C GLU A 635 -4.61 42.04 5.91
N GLY A 636 -3.39 42.40 5.52
CA GLY A 636 -2.18 42.26 6.34
C GLY A 636 -1.96 40.83 6.87
N ASP A 637 -1.65 40.72 8.17
CA ASP A 637 -1.35 39.44 8.84
C ASP A 637 -2.53 38.46 8.84
N ASN A 638 -3.76 38.95 8.70
CA ASN A 638 -4.94 38.10 8.62
C ASN A 638 -4.89 37.22 7.36
N LEU A 639 -4.40 37.74 6.22
CA LEU A 639 -4.25 36.95 5.00
C LEU A 639 -3.25 35.80 5.19
N ASN A 640 -2.12 36.09 5.85
CA ASN A 640 -1.11 35.09 6.15
C ASN A 640 -1.67 34.00 7.07
N HIS A 641 -2.36 34.39 8.15
CA HIS A 641 -3.01 33.44 9.06
C HIS A 641 -4.03 32.54 8.34
N PHE A 642 -4.84 33.13 7.47
CA PHE A 642 -5.84 32.42 6.69
C PHE A 642 -5.20 31.41 5.74
N PHE A 643 -4.19 31.82 4.97
CA PHE A 643 -3.49 30.94 4.03
C PHE A 643 -2.68 29.85 4.73
N ASP A 644 -1.96 30.16 5.80
CA ASP A 644 -1.19 29.18 6.58
C ASP A 644 -2.11 28.13 7.19
N THR A 645 -3.28 28.56 7.69
CA THR A 645 -4.29 27.63 8.21
C THR A 645 -4.78 26.67 7.12
N ILE A 646 -5.07 27.16 5.92
CA ILE A 646 -5.48 26.31 4.79
C ILE A 646 -4.35 25.37 4.38
N GLN A 647 -3.13 25.90 4.27
CA GLN A 647 -1.95 25.15 3.86
C GLN A 647 -1.68 23.99 4.82
N GLN A 648 -1.60 24.26 6.11
CA GLN A 648 -1.24 23.28 7.14
C GLN A 648 -2.38 22.32 7.49
N ARG A 649 -3.61 22.81 7.59
CA ARG A 649 -4.75 21.99 8.04
C ARG A 649 -5.45 21.25 6.90
N VAL A 650 -5.34 21.72 5.65
CA VAL A 650 -6.04 21.12 4.51
C VAL A 650 -5.08 20.67 3.43
N ILE A 651 -4.34 21.58 2.79
CA ILE A 651 -3.56 21.25 1.57
C ILE A 651 -2.48 20.21 1.87
N GLU A 652 -1.69 20.38 2.93
CA GLU A 652 -0.65 19.43 3.31
C GLU A 652 -1.21 18.03 3.63
N PRO A 653 -2.26 17.87 4.46
CA PRO A 653 -2.93 16.58 4.64
C PRO A 653 -3.49 15.99 3.33
N LEU A 654 -4.20 16.79 2.53
CA LEU A 654 -4.81 16.32 1.28
C LEU A 654 -3.76 15.87 0.27
N SER A 655 -2.64 16.61 0.15
CA SER A 655 -1.56 16.28 -0.80
C SER A 655 -0.91 14.92 -0.54
N LYS A 656 -0.98 14.41 0.70
CA LYS A 656 -0.47 13.09 1.08
C LYS A 656 -1.42 11.94 0.69
N VAL A 657 -2.71 12.24 0.52
CA VAL A 657 -3.77 11.27 0.27
C VAL A 657 -4.16 11.24 -1.21
N LEU A 658 -4.27 12.41 -1.83
CA LEU A 658 -4.66 12.57 -3.22
C LEU A 658 -3.59 13.41 -3.94
N PRO A 659 -2.46 12.79 -4.35
CA PRO A 659 -1.38 13.49 -5.05
C PRO A 659 -1.79 13.80 -6.49
N VAL A 660 -2.74 14.71 -6.65
CA VAL A 660 -3.22 15.15 -7.97
C VAL A 660 -2.13 15.99 -8.62
N GLY A 661 -1.59 15.49 -9.73
CA GLY A 661 -0.59 16.22 -10.47
C GLY A 661 -1.13 17.56 -11.00
N LYS A 662 -0.21 18.50 -11.27
CA LYS A 662 -0.56 19.88 -11.66
C LYS A 662 -1.51 19.94 -12.88
N SER A 663 -1.49 18.93 -13.75
CA SER A 663 -2.33 18.86 -14.95
C SER A 663 -3.74 18.33 -14.71
N THR A 664 -3.92 17.40 -13.77
CA THR A 664 -5.17 16.64 -13.67
C THR A 664 -6.35 17.53 -13.26
N PHE A 665 -6.16 18.42 -12.27
CA PHE A 665 -7.25 19.25 -11.76
C PHE A 665 -7.85 20.20 -12.82
N PRO A 666 -7.05 20.99 -13.58
CA PRO A 666 -7.57 21.79 -14.70
C PRO A 666 -8.34 20.94 -15.74
N VAL A 667 -7.83 19.76 -16.09
CA VAL A 667 -8.52 18.89 -17.06
C VAL A 667 -9.86 18.39 -16.53
N LEU A 668 -9.93 17.97 -15.27
CA LEU A 668 -11.19 17.55 -14.62
C LEU A 668 -12.17 18.72 -14.48
N GLN A 669 -11.68 19.92 -14.21
CA GLN A 669 -12.51 21.13 -14.14
C GLN A 669 -13.15 21.45 -15.50
N THR A 670 -12.38 21.38 -16.59
CA THR A 670 -12.91 21.53 -17.94
C THR A 670 -13.85 20.39 -18.33
N ALA A 671 -13.52 19.14 -17.98
CA ALA A 671 -14.39 17.98 -18.22
C ALA A 671 -15.76 18.15 -17.53
N TYR A 672 -15.77 18.59 -16.27
CA TYR A 672 -17.00 18.94 -15.55
C TYR A 672 -17.80 20.05 -16.26
N GLY A 673 -17.12 21.10 -16.73
CA GLY A 673 -17.74 22.18 -17.50
C GLY A 673 -18.41 21.69 -18.79
N MET A 674 -17.75 20.77 -19.49
CA MET A 674 -18.25 20.08 -20.69
C MET A 674 -19.28 18.97 -20.39
N GLY A 675 -19.63 18.76 -19.11
CA GLY A 675 -20.58 17.74 -18.69
C GLY A 675 -20.06 16.32 -18.80
N ILE A 676 -18.76 16.08 -18.92
CA ILE A 676 -18.16 14.74 -18.96
C ILE A 676 -18.03 14.21 -17.52
N PRO A 677 -18.66 13.07 -17.16
CA PRO A 677 -18.55 12.53 -15.82
C PRO A 677 -17.19 11.90 -15.60
N PHE A 678 -16.76 11.76 -14.35
CA PHE A 678 -15.49 11.12 -14.04
C PHE A 678 -15.52 10.43 -12.68
N ARG A 679 -14.60 9.49 -12.50
CA ARG A 679 -14.30 8.86 -11.21
C ARG A 679 -12.81 8.69 -11.02
N HIS A 680 -12.38 8.75 -9.77
CA HIS A 680 -11.04 8.38 -9.36
C HIS A 680 -10.94 6.85 -9.23
N LEU A 681 -9.81 6.27 -9.63
CA LEU A 681 -9.52 4.83 -9.55
C LEU A 681 -8.37 4.49 -8.57
N GLY A 682 -7.86 5.50 -7.86
CA GLY A 682 -6.65 5.38 -7.05
C GLY A 682 -5.37 5.77 -7.80
N GLY A 683 -4.32 6.10 -7.04
CA GLY A 683 -2.98 6.37 -7.59
C GLY A 683 -2.88 7.60 -8.51
N GLY A 684 -3.84 8.53 -8.46
CA GLY A 684 -3.88 9.71 -9.35
C GLY A 684 -4.55 9.46 -10.70
N VAL A 685 -5.03 8.24 -10.95
CA VAL A 685 -5.71 7.85 -12.18
C VAL A 685 -7.20 8.21 -12.12
N PHE A 686 -7.69 8.85 -13.17
CA PHE A 686 -9.11 9.17 -13.34
C PHE A 686 -9.65 8.51 -14.59
N GLN A 687 -10.86 7.95 -14.48
CA GLN A 687 -11.65 7.57 -15.64
C GLN A 687 -12.61 8.72 -15.96
N LEU A 688 -12.59 9.20 -17.20
CA LEU A 688 -13.59 10.11 -17.78
C LEU A 688 -14.60 9.28 -18.56
N GLY A 689 -15.90 9.48 -18.34
CA GLY A 689 -16.96 8.73 -19.01
C GLY A 689 -17.16 7.29 -18.48
N TRP A 690 -18.13 6.60 -19.08
CA TRP A 690 -18.61 5.28 -18.70
C TRP A 690 -18.56 4.28 -19.86
N GLY A 691 -18.32 3.01 -19.55
CA GLY A 691 -18.39 1.91 -20.51
C GLY A 691 -17.46 2.10 -21.70
N ALA A 692 -17.96 1.82 -22.91
CA ALA A 692 -17.23 1.94 -24.17
C ALA A 692 -16.80 3.38 -24.53
N ASN A 693 -17.47 4.38 -23.95
CA ASN A 693 -17.14 5.79 -24.15
C ASN A 693 -16.17 6.33 -23.08
N ALA A 694 -15.76 5.49 -22.13
CA ALA A 694 -14.80 5.87 -21.09
C ALA A 694 -13.38 5.97 -21.64
N ARG A 695 -12.60 6.89 -21.08
CA ARG A 695 -11.15 7.02 -21.24
C ARG A 695 -10.48 7.18 -19.89
N ARG A 696 -9.19 6.86 -19.77
CA ARG A 696 -8.46 6.96 -18.50
C ARG A 696 -7.23 7.85 -18.64
N MET A 697 -6.98 8.64 -17.62
CA MET A 697 -5.84 9.55 -17.61
C MET A 697 -5.14 9.60 -16.26
N ASP A 698 -3.84 9.83 -16.29
CA ASP A 698 -3.01 10.25 -15.15
C ASP A 698 -2.22 11.50 -15.58
N ARG A 699 -2.39 12.59 -14.85
CA ARG A 699 -1.81 13.91 -15.21
C ARG A 699 -2.28 14.38 -16.58
N SER A 700 -1.43 14.28 -17.58
CA SER A 700 -1.73 14.58 -18.99
C SER A 700 -1.65 13.34 -19.88
N THR A 701 -1.29 12.19 -19.30
CA THR A 701 -1.13 10.91 -20.01
C THR A 701 -2.45 10.18 -20.07
N THR A 702 -2.54 9.24 -21.00
CA THR A 702 -3.73 8.51 -21.39
C THR A 702 -3.47 7.00 -21.33
N GLU A 703 -4.52 6.18 -21.38
CA GLU A 703 -4.37 4.72 -21.36
C GLU A 703 -3.63 4.12 -22.58
N ILE A 704 -3.40 4.94 -23.61
CA ILE A 704 -2.77 4.54 -24.88
C ILE A 704 -1.30 4.95 -24.96
N ASP A 705 -0.77 5.71 -24.00
CA ASP A 705 0.66 6.02 -23.95
C ASP A 705 1.50 4.77 -23.65
N SER A 706 2.57 4.57 -24.43
CA SER A 706 3.46 3.43 -24.26
C SER A 706 4.24 3.50 -22.95
N ALA A 707 4.10 2.48 -22.10
CA ALA A 707 4.91 2.33 -20.90
C ALA A 707 6.42 2.21 -21.21
N MET A 708 6.76 1.59 -22.35
CA MET A 708 8.15 1.53 -22.84
C MET A 708 8.62 2.91 -23.30
N GLY A 709 7.76 3.64 -24.01
CA GLY A 709 7.99 5.04 -24.41
C GLY A 709 8.28 5.94 -23.22
N ALA A 710 7.44 5.87 -22.19
CA ALA A 710 7.61 6.61 -20.95
C ALA A 710 8.96 6.31 -20.27
N LYS A 711 9.35 5.03 -20.20
CA LYS A 711 10.64 4.62 -19.64
C LYS A 711 11.82 5.12 -20.47
N LEU A 712 11.72 5.08 -21.80
CA LEU A 712 12.76 5.57 -22.70
C LEU A 712 12.91 7.09 -22.59
N SER A 713 11.80 7.83 -22.55
CA SER A 713 11.80 9.30 -22.47
C SER A 713 12.41 9.85 -21.17
N GLN A 714 12.38 9.06 -20.08
CA GLN A 714 12.97 9.44 -18.78
C GLN A 714 14.51 9.43 -18.78
N SER A 715 15.16 8.81 -19.77
CA SER A 715 16.62 8.82 -19.86
C SER A 715 17.08 9.69 -21.02
N LYS A 716 17.70 10.83 -20.70
CA LYS A 716 18.23 11.77 -21.72
C LYS A 716 19.18 11.10 -22.70
N VAL A 717 19.97 10.14 -22.21
CA VAL A 717 20.93 9.36 -23.01
C VAL A 717 20.21 8.43 -23.98
N LEU A 718 19.23 7.66 -23.50
CA LEU A 718 18.47 6.74 -24.35
C LEU A 718 17.60 7.50 -25.35
N THR A 719 16.94 8.58 -24.92
CA THR A 719 16.14 9.46 -25.77
C THR A 719 16.97 9.99 -26.95
N THR A 720 18.13 10.56 -26.66
CA THR A 720 19.02 11.11 -27.71
C THR A 720 19.49 10.04 -28.68
N ARG A 721 19.93 8.88 -28.18
CA ARG A 721 20.37 7.76 -29.05
C ARG A 721 19.26 7.26 -29.95
N LEU A 722 18.03 7.15 -29.44
CA LEU A 722 16.89 6.68 -30.21
C LEU A 722 16.52 7.67 -31.31
N LEU A 723 16.46 8.97 -31.00
CA LEU A 723 16.22 10.04 -31.97
C LEU A 723 17.28 10.01 -33.09
N GLN A 724 18.57 9.93 -32.73
CA GLN A 724 19.66 9.85 -33.69
C GLN A 724 19.57 8.60 -34.57
N SER A 725 19.26 7.45 -33.98
CA SER A 725 19.11 6.19 -34.73
C SER A 725 17.92 6.21 -35.69
N ALA A 726 16.91 7.02 -35.39
CA ALA A 726 15.76 7.26 -36.25
C ALA A 726 16.00 8.39 -37.29
N GLY A 727 17.19 9.00 -37.32
CA GLY A 727 17.51 10.10 -38.24
C GLY A 727 16.91 11.46 -37.85
N LEU A 728 16.44 11.61 -36.61
CA LEU A 728 15.89 12.86 -36.10
C LEU A 728 16.98 13.75 -35.48
N PRO A 729 16.86 15.09 -35.56
CA PRO A 729 17.86 15.99 -35.03
C PRO A 729 17.84 15.98 -33.49
N ALA A 730 18.98 15.65 -32.88
CA ALA A 730 19.14 15.54 -31.43
C ALA A 730 20.55 15.99 -31.01
N PRO A 731 20.78 16.35 -29.73
CA PRO A 731 22.07 16.83 -29.27
C PRO A 731 23.21 15.84 -29.54
N GLN A 732 24.38 16.36 -29.93
CA GLN A 732 25.61 15.58 -29.93
C GLN A 732 26.19 15.59 -28.51
N HIS A 733 26.29 14.42 -27.87
CA HIS A 733 26.74 14.35 -26.48
C HIS A 733 27.72 13.20 -26.19
N ALA A 734 28.33 13.25 -25.01
CA ALA A 734 29.08 12.16 -24.40
C ALA A 734 28.76 12.06 -22.90
N VAL A 735 28.59 10.82 -22.42
CA VAL A 735 28.46 10.52 -20.99
C VAL A 735 29.85 10.23 -20.44
N VAL A 736 30.27 11.01 -19.45
CA VAL A 736 31.65 11.01 -18.95
C VAL A 736 31.68 10.83 -17.44
N PRO A 737 32.49 9.89 -16.92
CA PRO A 737 32.62 9.62 -15.49
C PRO A 737 33.72 10.44 -14.82
N THR A 738 34.54 11.20 -15.55
CA THR A 738 35.65 11.99 -14.99
C THR A 738 35.82 13.31 -15.73
N HIS A 739 36.41 14.30 -15.06
CA HIS A 739 36.71 15.61 -15.65
C HIS A 739 37.64 15.50 -16.87
N GLU A 740 38.64 14.62 -16.83
CA GLU A 740 39.55 14.39 -17.97
C GLU A 740 38.79 13.89 -19.20
N LYS A 741 37.87 12.94 -19.01
CA LYS A 741 37.00 12.47 -20.10
C LYS A 741 36.03 13.56 -20.56
N ALA A 742 35.58 14.43 -19.66
CA ALA A 742 34.76 15.59 -20.01
C ALA A 742 35.52 16.58 -20.91
N LEU A 743 36.80 16.83 -20.63
CA LEU A 743 37.65 17.70 -21.46
C LEU A 743 37.91 17.09 -22.83
N LEU A 744 38.17 15.78 -22.90
CA LEU A 744 38.30 15.07 -24.17
C LEU A 744 37.00 15.13 -24.99
N ALA A 745 35.87 14.95 -24.34
CA ALA A 745 34.56 15.07 -24.97
C ALA A 745 34.31 16.50 -25.49
N ALA A 746 34.58 17.53 -24.69
CA ALA A 746 34.39 18.92 -25.10
C ALA A 746 35.27 19.30 -26.30
N LYS A 747 36.53 18.84 -26.33
CA LYS A 747 37.42 19.03 -27.49
C LYS A 747 36.91 18.32 -28.75
N LYS A 748 36.30 17.14 -28.61
CA LYS A 748 35.75 16.37 -29.73
C LYS A 748 34.42 16.94 -30.25
N ILE A 749 33.56 17.40 -29.34
CA ILE A 749 32.23 17.95 -29.64
C ILE A 749 32.33 19.39 -30.18
N GLY A 750 33.28 20.17 -29.68
CA GLY A 750 33.48 21.58 -30.02
C GLY A 750 32.82 22.53 -29.01
N TRP A 751 33.49 23.63 -28.69
CA TRP A 751 33.00 24.68 -27.80
C TRP A 751 32.05 25.66 -28.52
N PRO A 752 31.08 26.28 -27.83
CA PRO A 752 30.72 26.08 -26.42
C PRO A 752 29.95 24.77 -26.17
N VAL A 753 30.06 24.24 -24.95
CA VAL A 753 29.37 23.02 -24.51
C VAL A 753 28.42 23.30 -23.36
N VAL A 754 27.41 22.44 -23.24
CA VAL A 754 26.54 22.35 -22.07
C VAL A 754 26.97 21.15 -21.24
N VAL A 755 26.99 21.32 -19.92
CA VAL A 755 27.30 20.26 -18.96
C VAL A 755 26.13 20.07 -18.01
N LYS A 756 25.66 18.83 -17.88
CA LYS A 756 24.50 18.50 -17.04
C LYS A 756 24.59 17.10 -16.43
N PRO A 757 23.93 16.81 -15.30
CA PRO A 757 23.84 15.46 -14.76
C PRO A 757 23.12 14.52 -15.74
N ALA A 758 23.51 13.24 -15.77
CA ALA A 758 22.82 12.26 -16.62
C ALA A 758 21.42 11.87 -16.12
N ASP A 759 21.22 11.90 -14.79
CA ASP A 759 20.03 11.34 -14.13
C ASP A 759 19.29 12.40 -13.28
N ARG A 760 19.16 13.62 -13.82
CA ARG A 760 18.37 14.71 -13.23
C ARG A 760 17.48 15.36 -14.29
N ASP A 761 16.20 15.49 -13.97
CA ASP A 761 15.16 15.88 -14.95
C ASP A 761 14.69 17.34 -14.84
N ARG A 762 15.32 18.18 -13.99
CA ARG A 762 14.79 19.52 -13.64
C ARG A 762 15.70 20.71 -13.96
N GLY A 763 16.71 20.51 -14.79
CA GLY A 763 17.72 21.56 -15.06
C GLY A 763 18.70 21.80 -13.91
N GLU A 764 18.60 21.05 -12.82
CA GLU A 764 19.53 21.08 -11.68
C GLU A 764 20.94 20.71 -12.15
N GLY A 765 21.91 21.58 -11.90
CA GLY A 765 23.30 21.35 -12.29
C GLY A 765 23.58 21.48 -13.79
N VAL A 766 22.68 22.09 -14.56
CA VAL A 766 22.94 22.48 -15.96
C VAL A 766 23.81 23.74 -15.96
N SER A 767 24.88 23.71 -16.75
CA SER A 767 25.76 24.86 -17.00
C SER A 767 25.90 25.03 -18.52
N VAL A 768 25.63 26.24 -19.00
CA VAL A 768 25.70 26.65 -20.41
C VAL A 768 26.86 27.62 -20.61
N ASP A 769 27.17 27.95 -21.88
CA ASP A 769 28.21 28.90 -22.30
C ASP A 769 29.62 28.53 -21.83
N ILE A 770 29.86 27.24 -21.64
CA ILE A 770 31.17 26.75 -21.22
C ILE A 770 32.09 26.79 -22.43
N THR A 771 33.08 27.68 -22.39
CA THR A 771 34.01 27.94 -23.50
C THR A 771 35.46 27.56 -23.19
N ASN A 772 35.76 27.23 -21.93
CA ASN A 772 37.12 26.93 -21.47
C ASN A 772 37.14 25.84 -20.38
N ASN A 773 38.33 25.32 -20.12
CA ASN A 773 38.54 24.21 -19.18
C ASN A 773 38.20 24.55 -17.72
N ASP A 774 38.42 25.79 -17.28
CA ASP A 774 38.14 26.17 -15.89
C ASP A 774 36.64 26.24 -15.62
N ALA A 775 35.88 26.79 -16.56
CA ALA A 775 34.42 26.75 -16.54
C ALA A 775 33.91 25.30 -16.60
N LEU A 776 34.50 24.46 -17.47
CA LEU A 776 34.15 23.05 -17.58
C LEU A 776 34.38 22.29 -16.28
N LYS A 777 35.48 22.54 -15.57
CA LYS A 777 35.78 21.91 -14.28
C LYS A 777 34.75 22.25 -13.22
N LYS A 778 34.37 23.53 -13.12
CA LYS A 778 33.32 23.99 -12.19
C LYS A 778 31.98 23.33 -12.51
N ALA A 779 31.58 23.38 -13.77
CA ALA A 779 30.34 22.80 -14.26
C ALA A 779 30.29 21.27 -14.06
N PHE A 780 31.37 20.56 -14.37
CA PHE A 780 31.46 19.11 -14.19
C PHE A 780 31.32 18.71 -12.72
N ASN A 781 31.98 19.41 -11.81
CA ASN A 781 31.88 19.14 -10.38
C ASN A 781 30.47 19.40 -9.86
N LEU A 782 29.83 20.50 -10.28
CA LEU A 782 28.44 20.80 -9.94
C LEU A 782 27.49 19.68 -10.41
N ALA A 783 27.58 19.30 -11.69
CA ALA A 783 26.75 18.26 -12.28
C ALA A 783 26.98 16.89 -11.61
N ARG A 784 28.25 16.51 -11.36
CA ARG A 784 28.62 15.24 -10.72
C ARG A 784 28.14 15.17 -9.27
N ASN A 785 28.24 16.27 -8.52
CA ASN A 785 27.82 16.29 -7.11
C ASN A 785 26.32 16.07 -7.00
N LEU A 786 25.55 16.67 -7.90
CA LEU A 786 24.10 16.53 -7.97
C LEU A 786 23.64 15.18 -8.57
N SER A 787 24.48 14.53 -9.39
CA SER A 787 24.20 13.23 -10.00
C SER A 787 24.28 12.07 -8.99
N PRO A 788 23.20 11.28 -8.78
CA PRO A 788 23.25 10.08 -7.94
C PRO A 788 24.17 8.98 -8.49
N SER A 789 24.18 8.76 -9.81
CA SER A 789 25.04 7.78 -10.49
C SER A 789 26.48 8.26 -10.68
N LYS A 790 26.75 9.53 -10.37
CA LYS A 790 28.00 10.25 -10.67
C LYS A 790 28.33 10.35 -12.16
N GLN A 791 27.35 10.13 -13.05
CA GLN A 791 27.49 10.36 -14.49
C GLN A 791 27.11 11.80 -14.88
N VAL A 792 27.90 12.36 -15.81
CA VAL A 792 27.75 13.72 -16.34
C VAL A 792 27.68 13.66 -17.87
N ILE A 793 26.78 14.44 -18.45
CA ILE A 793 26.64 14.64 -19.90
C ILE A 793 27.39 15.92 -20.29
N VAL A 794 28.24 15.82 -21.30
CA VAL A 794 28.81 16.95 -22.04
C VAL A 794 28.20 16.95 -23.42
N GLU A 795 27.53 18.03 -23.81
CA GLU A 795 26.82 18.13 -25.09
C GLU A 795 27.11 19.44 -25.82
N ARG A 796 26.96 19.44 -27.15
CA ARG A 796 27.13 20.65 -27.95
C ARG A 796 26.04 21.67 -27.62
N GLN A 797 26.42 22.90 -27.36
CA GLN A 797 25.43 23.97 -27.20
C GLN A 797 24.83 24.36 -28.56
N VAL A 798 23.50 24.40 -28.63
CA VAL A 798 22.76 24.89 -29.79
C VAL A 798 22.25 26.31 -29.49
N PRO A 799 22.46 27.29 -30.37
CA PRO A 799 21.99 28.66 -30.15
C PRO A 799 20.47 28.74 -30.25
N GLY A 800 19.86 29.55 -29.40
CA GLY A 800 18.44 29.86 -29.44
C GLY A 800 17.69 29.60 -28.14
N ILE A 801 16.37 29.54 -28.24
CA ILE A 801 15.46 29.41 -27.10
C ILE A 801 14.70 28.08 -27.23
N CYS A 802 14.30 27.52 -26.10
CA CYS A 802 13.48 26.32 -26.03
C CYS A 802 12.03 26.63 -26.46
N HIS A 803 11.54 25.87 -27.43
CA HIS A 803 10.15 25.86 -27.87
C HIS A 803 9.54 24.52 -27.49
N ARG A 804 8.43 24.52 -26.77
CA ARG A 804 7.70 23.30 -26.42
C ARG A 804 6.53 23.12 -27.38
N LEU A 805 6.59 22.05 -28.16
CA LEU A 805 5.47 21.59 -28.99
C LEU A 805 4.72 20.52 -28.20
N PHE A 806 3.45 20.78 -27.89
CA PHE A 806 2.59 19.82 -27.22
C PHE A 806 1.86 19.00 -28.27
N ILE A 807 2.25 17.72 -28.40
CA ILE A 807 1.65 16.78 -29.33
C ILE A 807 0.60 15.96 -28.59
N ALA A 808 -0.61 15.92 -29.13
CA ALA A 808 -1.69 15.07 -28.66
C ALA A 808 -2.35 14.39 -29.86
N ASN A 809 -2.61 13.08 -29.77
CA ASN A 809 -3.30 12.34 -30.84
C ASN A 809 -2.62 12.46 -32.22
N GLY A 810 -1.29 12.46 -32.25
CA GLY A 810 -0.50 12.58 -33.47
C GLY A 810 -0.57 13.96 -34.15
N LYS A 811 -1.07 14.99 -33.45
CA LYS A 811 -1.22 16.35 -33.96
C LYS A 811 -0.65 17.36 -32.98
N LEU A 812 -0.29 18.54 -33.47
CA LEU A 812 0.02 19.68 -32.61
C LEU A 812 -1.26 20.15 -31.92
N LEU A 813 -1.27 20.12 -30.59
CA LEU A 813 -2.33 20.77 -29.82
C LEU A 813 -2.02 22.25 -29.65
N TYR A 814 -0.81 22.56 -29.18
CA TYR A 814 -0.32 23.93 -29.09
C TYR A 814 1.20 23.97 -29.06
N ALA A 815 1.78 25.16 -29.24
CA ALA A 815 3.20 25.37 -29.09
C ALA A 815 3.54 26.71 -28.45
N VAL A 816 4.51 26.67 -27.56
CA VAL A 816 4.98 27.85 -26.83
C VAL A 816 6.48 28.01 -26.95
N LYS A 817 6.93 29.24 -27.05
CA LYS A 817 8.31 29.66 -26.82
C LYS A 817 8.46 29.97 -25.34
N ARG A 818 9.41 29.30 -24.68
CA ARG A 818 9.60 29.37 -23.22
C ARG A 818 10.63 30.44 -22.90
N LEU A 819 10.15 31.59 -22.44
CA LEU A 819 10.98 32.73 -22.06
C LEU A 819 11.36 32.65 -20.56
N PRO A 820 12.53 33.15 -20.17
CA PRO A 820 12.91 33.21 -18.76
C PRO A 820 11.94 34.08 -17.95
N LEU A 821 11.94 33.89 -16.63
CA LEU A 821 11.20 34.73 -15.69
C LEU A 821 11.49 36.21 -15.99
N SER A 822 10.44 37.00 -16.24
CA SER A 822 10.55 38.38 -16.70
C SER A 822 9.48 39.27 -16.07
N VAL A 823 9.72 40.58 -16.03
CA VAL A 823 8.68 41.61 -15.81
C VAL A 823 8.40 42.37 -17.10
N THR A 824 7.18 42.83 -17.29
CA THR A 824 6.79 43.59 -18.47
C THR A 824 6.87 45.09 -18.19
N GLY A 825 7.60 45.83 -19.03
CA GLY A 825 7.63 47.29 -18.96
C GLY A 825 6.26 47.90 -19.22
N ASN A 826 5.93 48.96 -18.50
CA ASN A 826 4.71 49.75 -18.71
C ASN A 826 5.00 51.16 -19.24
N GLY A 827 6.28 51.48 -19.53
CA GLY A 827 6.71 52.79 -20.02
C GLY A 827 6.77 53.91 -18.98
N SER A 828 6.43 53.64 -17.71
CA SER A 828 6.40 54.67 -16.65
C SER A 828 7.15 54.28 -15.37
N MET A 829 7.19 53.00 -15.01
CA MET A 829 7.86 52.48 -13.81
C MET A 829 9.26 51.95 -14.14
N THR A 830 10.18 52.11 -13.20
CA THR A 830 11.51 51.49 -13.27
C THR A 830 11.43 49.96 -13.16
N VAL A 831 12.47 49.25 -13.61
CA VAL A 831 12.54 47.78 -13.47
C VAL A 831 12.39 47.35 -12.00
N ALA A 832 13.01 48.06 -11.05
CA ALA A 832 12.90 47.76 -9.62
C ALA A 832 11.47 47.96 -9.09
N GLU A 833 10.78 49.00 -9.54
CA GLU A 833 9.37 49.26 -9.18
C GLU A 833 8.44 48.20 -9.79
N LEU A 834 8.67 47.78 -11.03
CA LEU A 834 7.90 46.73 -11.69
C LEU A 834 8.02 45.39 -10.95
N ILE A 835 9.25 45.00 -10.56
CA ILE A 835 9.49 43.80 -9.75
C ILE A 835 8.77 43.90 -8.40
N SER A 836 8.87 45.04 -7.73
CA SER A 836 8.25 45.26 -6.42
C SER A 836 6.72 45.24 -6.49
N ALA A 837 6.14 45.86 -7.53
CA ALA A 837 4.71 45.88 -7.75
C ALA A 837 4.15 44.48 -8.03
N GLU A 838 4.78 43.71 -8.92
CA GLU A 838 4.36 42.35 -9.22
C GLU A 838 4.58 41.42 -8.00
N TRP A 839 5.69 41.56 -7.25
CA TRP A 839 5.90 40.82 -6.00
C TRP A 839 4.78 41.07 -4.99
N ASN A 840 4.41 42.34 -4.77
CA ASN A 840 3.33 42.72 -3.86
C ASN A 840 1.97 42.18 -4.34
N ALA A 841 1.70 42.23 -5.66
CA ALA A 841 0.49 41.67 -6.25
C ALA A 841 0.41 40.14 -6.11
N GLN A 842 1.54 39.44 -6.01
CA GLN A 842 1.55 37.99 -5.75
C GLN A 842 1.36 37.67 -4.26
N GLN A 843 1.82 38.53 -3.33
CA GLN A 843 1.60 38.30 -1.90
C GLN A 843 0.13 38.37 -1.48
N SER A 844 -0.70 39.14 -2.17
CA SER A 844 -2.16 39.17 -1.93
C SER A 844 -2.90 37.92 -2.44
N LYS A 845 -2.25 37.10 -3.29
CA LYS A 845 -2.83 35.85 -3.81
C LYS A 845 -2.57 34.68 -2.85
N PRO A 846 -3.44 33.66 -2.84
CA PRO A 846 -3.18 32.43 -2.11
C PRO A 846 -1.85 31.78 -2.54
N PRO A 847 -1.02 31.24 -1.62
CA PRO A 847 0.30 30.67 -1.93
C PRO A 847 0.30 29.66 -3.08
N TRP A 848 -0.73 28.83 -3.18
CA TRP A 848 -0.89 27.82 -4.24
C TRP A 848 -1.28 28.37 -5.61
N LYS A 849 -1.53 29.68 -5.74
CA LYS A 849 -1.80 30.41 -6.99
C LYS A 849 -0.69 31.40 -7.38
N ARG A 850 0.36 31.57 -6.55
CA ARG A 850 1.42 32.55 -6.78
C ARG A 850 2.38 32.13 -7.91
N THR A 851 2.98 33.10 -8.57
CA THR A 851 4.13 32.90 -9.47
C THR A 851 5.44 32.87 -8.70
N GLU A 852 6.52 32.42 -9.35
CA GLU A 852 7.87 32.31 -8.77
C GLU A 852 8.64 33.64 -8.75
N ILE A 853 7.96 34.78 -8.96
CA ILE A 853 8.63 36.08 -8.90
C ILE A 853 9.23 36.32 -7.52
N ARG A 854 10.36 37.02 -7.45
CA ARG A 854 11.11 37.28 -6.22
C ARG A 854 11.50 38.74 -6.11
N PRO A 855 11.83 39.23 -4.91
CA PRO A 855 12.55 40.48 -4.75
C PRO A 855 13.85 40.47 -5.59
N LEU A 856 14.32 41.68 -5.93
CA LEU A 856 15.53 41.87 -6.73
C LEU A 856 16.75 41.20 -6.07
N ASP A 857 17.37 40.27 -6.78
CA ASP A 857 18.54 39.50 -6.34
C ASP A 857 19.70 39.58 -7.34
N GLN A 858 20.88 39.06 -6.98
CA GLN A 858 22.07 39.16 -7.83
C GLN A 858 21.87 38.53 -9.22
N MET A 859 21.14 37.42 -9.30
CA MET A 859 20.86 36.76 -10.59
C MET A 859 19.96 37.61 -11.49
N ALA A 860 19.00 38.35 -10.91
CA ALA A 860 18.20 39.33 -11.62
C ALA A 860 19.06 40.50 -12.09
N LEU A 861 19.94 41.03 -11.24
CA LEU A 861 20.87 42.11 -11.63
C LEU A 861 21.73 41.73 -12.84
N ASP A 862 22.31 40.53 -12.82
CA ASP A 862 23.14 40.03 -13.92
C ASP A 862 22.32 39.90 -15.22
N SER A 863 21.10 39.36 -15.14
CA SER A 863 20.21 39.16 -16.30
C SER A 863 19.70 40.50 -16.87
N ILE A 864 19.39 41.46 -16.01
CA ILE A 864 18.98 42.82 -16.39
C ILE A 864 20.14 43.54 -17.09
N ALA A 865 21.36 43.42 -16.57
CA ALA A 865 22.55 44.01 -17.18
C ALA A 865 22.86 43.40 -18.55
N GLU A 866 22.74 42.09 -18.70
CA GLU A 866 22.88 41.40 -20.01
C GLU A 866 21.82 41.86 -21.02
N ALA A 867 20.63 42.23 -20.57
CA ALA A 867 19.58 42.83 -21.40
C ALA A 867 19.82 44.33 -21.73
N GLY A 868 20.96 44.89 -21.31
CA GLY A 868 21.33 46.28 -21.54
C GLY A 868 20.53 47.28 -20.69
N LEU A 869 19.98 46.84 -19.56
CA LEU A 869 19.16 47.64 -18.65
C LEU A 869 19.82 47.72 -17.27
N ARG A 870 19.30 48.61 -16.42
CA ARG A 870 19.64 48.73 -15.01
C ARG A 870 18.36 48.72 -14.16
N PRO A 871 18.43 48.45 -12.84
CA PRO A 871 17.25 48.47 -11.98
C PRO A 871 16.46 49.78 -12.00
N ASP A 872 17.13 50.90 -12.25
CA ASP A 872 16.57 52.26 -12.38
C ASP A 872 16.12 52.62 -13.80
N SER A 873 16.26 51.71 -14.77
CA SER A 873 15.80 51.93 -16.15
C SER A 873 14.27 51.83 -16.24
N VAL A 874 13.64 52.68 -17.05
CA VAL A 874 12.21 52.60 -17.39
C VAL A 874 12.07 51.88 -18.74
N PRO A 875 11.71 50.58 -18.76
CA PRO A 875 11.50 49.85 -20.01
C PRO A 875 10.24 50.33 -20.75
N GLU A 876 10.31 50.36 -22.08
CA GLU A 876 9.16 50.65 -22.95
C GLU A 876 7.97 49.75 -22.65
N ASN A 877 6.76 50.27 -22.91
CA ASN A 877 5.54 49.50 -22.70
C ASN A 877 5.54 48.20 -23.51
N GLY A 878 5.30 47.07 -22.86
CA GLY A 878 5.32 45.73 -23.47
C GLY A 878 6.71 45.09 -23.58
N ARG A 879 7.81 45.81 -23.27
CA ARG A 879 9.16 45.22 -23.30
C ARG A 879 9.34 44.26 -22.12
N LEU A 880 9.61 42.98 -22.42
CA LEU A 880 9.98 42.00 -21.40
C LEU A 880 11.41 42.25 -20.91
N VAL A 881 11.57 42.31 -19.59
CA VAL A 881 12.85 42.45 -18.90
C VAL A 881 13.16 41.14 -18.18
N PRO A 882 14.18 40.37 -18.63
CA PRO A 882 14.50 39.08 -18.05
C PRO A 882 15.15 39.24 -16.67
N LEU A 883 14.63 38.50 -15.69
CA LEU A 883 15.18 38.39 -14.34
C LEU A 883 16.06 37.15 -14.18
N ARG A 884 16.09 36.26 -15.18
CA ARG A 884 16.88 35.03 -15.20
C ARG A 884 17.40 34.80 -16.61
N LYS A 885 18.48 34.02 -16.74
CA LYS A 885 19.10 33.72 -18.05
C LYS A 885 18.34 32.68 -18.87
N ILE A 886 17.74 31.69 -18.19
CA ILE A 886 17.00 30.60 -18.82
C ILE A 886 15.68 30.37 -18.10
N GLU A 887 14.71 29.83 -18.82
CA GLU A 887 13.53 29.21 -18.22
C GLU A 887 13.95 27.87 -17.59
N SER A 888 13.49 27.62 -16.37
CA SER A 888 13.65 26.32 -15.72
C SER A 888 12.55 26.07 -14.70
N THR A 889 12.35 24.81 -14.31
CA THR A 889 11.42 24.43 -13.26
C THR A 889 11.75 25.06 -11.90
N GLN A 890 13.00 25.51 -11.70
CA GLN A 890 13.45 26.18 -10.47
C GLN A 890 13.06 27.67 -10.45
N TRP A 891 13.05 28.32 -11.61
CA TRP A 891 12.93 29.77 -11.71
C TRP A 891 11.62 30.25 -12.32
N GLY A 892 10.87 29.37 -12.99
CA GLY A 892 9.70 29.72 -13.77
C GLY A 892 10.06 30.46 -15.07
N GLY A 893 9.03 30.92 -15.76
CA GLY A 893 9.14 31.58 -17.06
C GLY A 893 7.81 32.11 -17.56
N VAL A 894 7.86 32.73 -18.74
CA VAL A 894 6.69 33.22 -19.46
C VAL A 894 6.60 32.46 -20.78
N ASP A 895 5.40 31.97 -21.11
CA ASP A 895 5.15 31.32 -22.39
C ASP A 895 4.62 32.35 -23.40
N GLU A 896 5.21 32.35 -24.59
CA GLU A 896 4.71 33.08 -25.77
C GLU A 896 4.15 32.03 -26.75
N GLU A 897 2.89 32.14 -27.17
CA GLU A 897 2.30 31.21 -28.14
C GLU A 897 2.88 31.47 -29.54
N VAL A 898 3.28 30.39 -30.23
CA VAL A 898 4.02 30.50 -31.52
C VAL A 898 3.48 29.59 -32.61
N MET A 899 2.28 29.03 -32.45
CA MET A 899 1.71 28.03 -33.36
C MET A 899 1.80 28.44 -34.84
N ASP A 900 1.40 29.67 -35.15
CA ASP A 900 1.35 30.20 -36.53
C ASP A 900 2.73 30.46 -37.15
N ARG A 901 3.79 30.37 -36.35
CA ARG A 901 5.17 30.65 -36.76
C ARG A 901 5.99 29.38 -36.94
N ILE A 902 5.45 28.20 -36.65
CA ILE A 902 6.22 26.95 -36.71
C ILE A 902 6.39 26.50 -38.16
N HIS A 903 7.65 26.29 -38.56
CA HIS A 903 7.93 25.69 -39.85
C HIS A 903 7.42 24.23 -39.91
N PRO A 904 6.78 23.79 -41.03
CA PRO A 904 6.26 22.42 -41.17
C PRO A 904 7.26 21.31 -40.85
N GLU A 905 8.54 21.48 -41.21
CA GLU A 905 9.59 20.51 -40.89
C GLU A 905 9.85 20.34 -39.38
N ASN A 906 9.73 21.39 -38.58
CA ASN A 906 9.89 21.31 -37.12
C ASN A 906 8.70 20.60 -36.47
N LEU A 907 7.50 20.82 -37.02
CA LEU A 907 6.31 20.08 -36.62
C LEU A 907 6.41 18.60 -37.00
N ARG A 908 6.87 18.30 -38.23
CA ARG A 908 7.03 16.93 -38.74
C ARG A 908 7.93 16.10 -37.81
N ILE A 909 9.12 16.59 -37.47
CA ILE A 909 10.05 15.88 -36.57
C ILE A 909 9.48 15.72 -35.15
N ALA A 910 8.65 16.66 -34.67
CA ALA A 910 8.01 16.56 -33.35
C ALA A 910 6.94 15.46 -33.31
N ILE A 911 6.11 15.37 -34.35
CA ILE A 911 5.11 14.30 -34.49
C ILE A 911 5.80 12.94 -34.67
N GLU A 912 6.84 12.89 -35.50
CA GLU A 912 7.62 11.66 -35.71
C GLU A 912 8.31 11.19 -34.43
N ALA A 913 8.87 12.11 -33.63
CA ALA A 913 9.42 11.81 -32.32
C ALA A 913 8.34 11.29 -31.35
N ALA A 914 7.16 11.92 -31.26
CA ALA A 914 6.08 11.41 -30.42
C ALA A 914 5.68 9.98 -30.81
N SER A 915 5.55 9.72 -32.12
CA SER A 915 5.24 8.39 -32.66
C SER A 915 6.35 7.37 -32.41
N LEU A 916 7.62 7.75 -32.53
CA LEU A 916 8.78 6.88 -32.29
C LEU A 916 8.78 6.34 -30.85
N PHE A 917 8.35 7.15 -29.89
CA PHE A 917 8.22 6.73 -28.49
C PHE A 917 6.86 6.08 -28.19
N GLY A 918 5.92 6.06 -29.14
CA GLY A 918 4.56 5.55 -28.92
C GLY A 918 3.81 6.36 -27.86
N LEU A 919 4.02 7.68 -27.83
CA LEU A 919 3.35 8.59 -26.91
C LEU A 919 2.19 9.26 -27.63
N HIS A 920 0.98 9.07 -27.10
CA HIS A 920 -0.21 9.79 -27.56
C HIS A 920 -0.19 11.24 -27.10
N VAL A 921 0.32 11.49 -25.90
CA VAL A 921 0.55 12.83 -25.36
C VAL A 921 2.04 13.02 -25.05
N ALA A 922 2.68 13.98 -25.71
CA ALA A 922 4.10 14.25 -25.56
C ALA A 922 4.42 15.75 -25.61
N GLY A 923 5.37 16.20 -24.79
CA GLY A 923 5.94 17.54 -24.88
C GLY A 923 7.33 17.49 -25.51
N LEU A 924 7.49 18.10 -26.68
CA LEU A 924 8.73 18.07 -27.45
C LEU A 924 9.43 19.42 -27.28
N ASP A 925 10.58 19.41 -26.62
CA ASP A 925 11.37 20.61 -26.37
C ASP A 925 12.40 20.77 -27.50
N ILE A 926 12.16 21.71 -28.41
CA ILE A 926 13.01 22.03 -29.55
C ILE A 926 13.82 23.29 -29.25
N ILE A 927 15.15 23.21 -29.33
CA ILE A 927 16.03 24.38 -29.20
C ILE A 927 16.31 24.93 -30.59
N THR A 928 15.98 26.20 -30.82
CA THR A 928 16.23 26.89 -32.08
C THR A 928 16.28 28.41 -31.91
N SER A 929 17.06 29.08 -32.76
CA SER A 929 17.10 30.54 -32.87
C SER A 929 15.88 31.10 -33.59
N ASP A 930 15.25 30.30 -34.45
CA ASP A 930 14.07 30.69 -35.22
C ASP A 930 13.24 29.46 -35.58
N ILE A 931 12.09 29.30 -34.92
CA ILE A 931 11.18 28.15 -35.14
C ILE A 931 10.47 28.21 -36.51
N ALA A 932 10.51 29.37 -37.19
CA ALA A 932 9.95 29.56 -38.53
C ALA A 932 10.86 29.06 -39.66
N LYS A 933 12.10 28.68 -39.35
CA LYS A 933 13.02 28.03 -40.30
C LYS A 933 13.07 26.51 -40.07
N PRO A 934 13.25 25.70 -41.13
CA PRO A 934 13.41 24.26 -40.96
C PRO A 934 14.69 23.94 -40.19
N TRP A 935 14.65 22.88 -39.37
CA TRP A 935 15.73 22.51 -38.45
C TRP A 935 17.11 22.38 -39.11
N TYR A 936 17.19 21.92 -40.36
CA TYR A 936 18.45 21.74 -41.08
C TYR A 936 19.09 23.05 -41.58
N GLN A 937 18.35 24.18 -41.60
CA GLN A 937 18.91 25.48 -42.01
C GLN A 937 19.54 26.25 -40.86
N ASN A 938 19.04 26.09 -39.63
CA ASN A 938 19.55 26.80 -38.45
C ASN A 938 20.05 25.87 -37.33
N GLY A 939 20.08 24.56 -37.57
CA GLY A 939 20.62 23.56 -36.65
C GLY A 939 19.72 23.27 -35.45
N ALA A 940 18.40 23.43 -35.60
CA ALA A 940 17.46 23.12 -34.52
C ALA A 940 17.54 21.63 -34.14
N ILE A 941 17.33 21.35 -32.84
CA ILE A 941 17.37 19.99 -32.30
C ILE A 941 16.19 19.72 -31.38
N ILE A 942 15.78 18.46 -31.31
CA ILE A 942 14.90 17.95 -30.25
C ILE A 942 15.78 17.70 -29.03
N ASN A 943 15.71 18.58 -28.05
CA ASN A 943 16.49 18.50 -26.82
C ASN A 943 15.91 17.47 -25.85
N GLU A 944 14.59 17.48 -25.64
CA GLU A 944 13.91 16.57 -24.73
C GLU A 944 12.56 16.11 -25.29
N VAL A 945 12.23 14.83 -25.03
CA VAL A 945 10.90 14.25 -25.25
C VAL A 945 10.30 13.98 -23.88
N ASN A 946 9.22 14.69 -23.55
CA ASN A 946 8.63 14.64 -22.22
C ASN A 946 7.36 13.78 -22.24
N PHE A 947 7.39 12.66 -21.50
CA PHE A 947 6.19 11.95 -21.07
C PHE A 947 5.48 12.73 -19.96
N ALA A 948 4.15 12.70 -19.95
CA ALA A 948 3.33 13.44 -18.99
C ALA A 948 3.66 14.95 -18.91
N PRO A 949 3.76 15.67 -20.05
CA PRO A 949 4.08 17.10 -20.05
C PRO A 949 3.06 17.90 -19.22
N LEU A 950 3.51 18.97 -18.56
CA LEU A 950 2.60 19.83 -17.80
C LEU A 950 1.53 20.41 -18.74
N PHE A 951 0.26 20.22 -18.39
CA PHE A 951 -0.89 20.63 -19.20
C PHE A 951 -1.89 21.39 -18.32
N GLY A 952 -2.27 22.61 -18.69
CA GLY A 952 -3.10 23.50 -17.85
C GLY A 952 -2.32 24.31 -16.79
N GLY A 953 -0.98 24.28 -16.82
CA GLY A 953 -0.14 25.07 -15.91
C GLY A 953 -0.18 26.57 -16.20
N GLY A 954 -0.05 26.96 -17.48
CA GLY A 954 -0.18 28.34 -17.96
C GLY A 954 -1.54 28.62 -18.62
N GLU A 955 -1.80 29.89 -18.90
CA GLU A 955 -3.06 30.33 -19.52
C GLU A 955 -3.25 29.75 -20.93
N ILE A 956 -2.24 29.86 -21.80
CA ILE A 956 -2.23 29.28 -23.15
C ILE A 956 -2.59 27.79 -23.08
N SER A 957 -1.89 27.03 -22.24
CA SER A 957 -2.13 25.59 -22.06
C SER A 957 -3.57 25.27 -21.61
N ARG A 958 -4.18 26.10 -20.74
CA ARG A 958 -5.57 25.91 -20.28
C ARG A 958 -6.60 26.13 -21.39
N GLN A 959 -6.38 27.09 -22.28
CA GLN A 959 -7.28 27.41 -23.39
C GLN A 959 -7.42 26.22 -24.37
N HIS A 960 -6.42 25.35 -24.43
CA HIS A 960 -6.40 24.16 -25.30
C HIS A 960 -6.98 22.88 -24.68
N ILE A 961 -7.29 22.86 -23.38
CA ILE A 961 -7.92 21.69 -22.71
C ILE A 961 -9.27 21.30 -23.34
N PRO A 962 -10.19 22.22 -23.69
CA PRO A 962 -11.45 21.85 -24.34
C PRO A 962 -11.24 21.17 -25.71
N VAL A 963 -10.24 21.60 -26.47
CA VAL A 963 -9.88 21.00 -27.77
C VAL A 963 -9.39 19.56 -27.54
N PHE A 964 -8.46 19.38 -26.60
CA PHE A 964 -7.96 18.07 -26.22
C PHE A 964 -9.09 17.11 -25.80
N LEU A 965 -10.01 17.55 -24.94
CA LEU A 965 -11.11 16.71 -24.47
C LEU A 965 -12.11 16.35 -25.58
N ARG A 966 -12.37 17.25 -26.54
CA ARG A 966 -13.22 16.93 -27.70
C ARG A 966 -12.60 15.87 -28.60
N ASP A 967 -11.28 15.89 -28.76
CA ASP A 967 -10.57 14.89 -29.55
C ASP A 967 -10.40 13.56 -28.80
N PHE A 968 -10.26 13.62 -27.47
CA PHE A 968 -10.03 12.47 -26.62
C PHE A 968 -11.32 11.69 -26.29
N MET A 969 -12.43 12.40 -26.09
CA MET A 969 -13.72 11.83 -25.64
C MET A 969 -14.70 11.66 -26.79
N LYS A 970 -15.51 10.60 -26.71
CA LYS A 970 -16.66 10.42 -27.59
C LYS A 970 -17.90 11.08 -26.99
N GLY A 971 -18.33 12.20 -27.57
CA GLY A 971 -19.49 12.96 -27.09
C GLY A 971 -19.32 13.39 -25.63
N SER A 972 -20.35 13.15 -24.80
CA SER A 972 -20.30 13.45 -23.35
C SER A 972 -19.63 12.35 -22.51
N GLY A 973 -19.07 11.31 -23.12
CA GLY A 973 -18.47 10.16 -22.43
C GLY A 973 -19.48 9.20 -21.78
N ARG A 974 -20.79 9.46 -21.88
CA ARG A 974 -21.84 8.60 -21.30
C ARG A 974 -22.26 7.48 -22.24
N ILE A 975 -22.80 6.42 -21.64
CA ILE A 975 -23.53 5.35 -22.35
C ILE A 975 -25.02 5.42 -21.96
N PRO A 976 -25.94 4.95 -22.82
CA PRO A 976 -27.36 4.83 -22.46
C PRO A 976 -27.54 3.90 -21.26
N VAL A 977 -28.37 4.33 -20.30
CA VAL A 977 -28.74 3.54 -19.13
C VAL A 977 -30.24 3.64 -18.90
N ASP A 978 -30.95 2.52 -18.99
CA ASP A 978 -32.39 2.43 -18.75
C ASP A 978 -32.67 1.74 -17.41
N VAL A 979 -33.54 2.32 -16.59
CA VAL A 979 -33.88 1.81 -15.26
C VAL A 979 -35.36 1.44 -15.19
N PHE A 980 -35.64 0.19 -14.82
CA PHE A 980 -36.97 -0.34 -14.57
C PHE A 980 -37.06 -0.73 -13.10
N SER A 981 -37.92 -0.05 -12.32
CA SER A 981 -38.11 -0.34 -10.90
C SER A 981 -39.49 -0.95 -10.65
N GLY A 982 -39.52 -2.07 -9.95
CA GLY A 982 -40.74 -2.84 -9.66
C GLY A 982 -40.44 -4.33 -9.47
N GLY A 983 -41.49 -5.15 -9.41
CA GLY A 983 -41.41 -6.59 -9.26
C GLY A 983 -41.23 -7.30 -10.61
N THR A 984 -42.21 -8.11 -10.99
CA THR A 984 -42.17 -8.94 -12.20
C THR A 984 -42.37 -8.12 -13.47
N SER A 985 -43.24 -7.12 -13.45
CA SER A 985 -43.52 -6.28 -14.63
C SER A 985 -42.29 -5.47 -15.03
N ALA A 986 -41.58 -4.90 -14.05
CA ALA A 986 -40.33 -4.20 -14.29
C ALA A 986 -39.24 -5.11 -14.87
N LEU A 987 -39.12 -6.34 -14.36
CA LEU A 987 -38.18 -7.33 -14.88
C LEU A 987 -38.49 -7.69 -16.35
N ASN A 988 -39.76 -7.94 -16.67
CA ASN A 988 -40.19 -8.26 -18.04
C ASN A 988 -39.95 -7.09 -19.00
N ALA A 989 -40.28 -5.86 -18.60
CA ALA A 989 -40.02 -4.67 -19.41
C ALA A 989 -38.52 -4.45 -19.63
N SER A 990 -37.70 -4.66 -18.61
CA SER A 990 -36.24 -4.58 -18.73
C SER A 990 -35.66 -5.62 -19.70
N LEU A 991 -36.20 -6.85 -19.71
CA LEU A 991 -35.83 -7.90 -20.66
C LEU A 991 -36.20 -7.52 -22.10
N GLN A 992 -37.39 -6.97 -22.31
CA GLN A 992 -37.84 -6.52 -23.63
C GLN A 992 -36.95 -5.39 -24.18
N GLN A 993 -36.63 -4.38 -23.36
CA GLN A 993 -35.76 -3.29 -23.75
C GLN A 993 -34.34 -3.78 -24.07
N TRP A 994 -33.80 -4.66 -23.24
CA TRP A 994 -32.49 -5.26 -23.45
C TRP A 994 -32.43 -6.08 -24.74
N GLU A 995 -33.44 -6.91 -25.05
CA GLU A 995 -33.54 -7.64 -26.31
C GLU A 995 -33.67 -6.70 -27.52
N ALA A 996 -34.39 -5.59 -27.39
CA ALA A 996 -34.48 -4.58 -28.44
C ALA A 996 -33.12 -3.94 -28.76
N LEU A 997 -32.31 -3.63 -27.74
CA LEU A 997 -30.94 -3.11 -27.92
C LEU A 997 -30.02 -4.16 -28.54
N ARG A 998 -30.12 -5.43 -28.12
CA ARG A 998 -29.35 -6.53 -28.70
C ARG A 998 -29.65 -6.75 -30.18
N LYS A 999 -30.92 -6.70 -30.57
CA LYS A 999 -31.34 -6.80 -31.99
C LYS A 999 -30.78 -5.66 -32.85
N LYS A 1000 -30.51 -4.50 -32.26
CA LYS A 1000 -29.83 -3.37 -32.93
C LYS A 1000 -28.30 -3.48 -32.95
N GLY A 1001 -27.74 -4.58 -32.44
CA GLY A 1001 -26.28 -4.82 -32.40
C GLY A 1001 -25.54 -4.12 -31.26
N VAL A 1002 -26.24 -3.45 -30.34
CA VAL A 1002 -25.64 -2.75 -29.21
C VAL A 1002 -25.11 -3.75 -28.18
N GLN A 1003 -23.89 -3.55 -27.67
CA GLN A 1003 -23.32 -4.33 -26.57
C GLN A 1003 -23.96 -3.96 -25.21
N ALA A 1004 -25.27 -4.24 -25.08
CA ALA A 1004 -26.08 -3.93 -23.92
C ALA A 1004 -26.06 -5.05 -22.87
N TYR A 1005 -25.95 -4.67 -21.59
CA TYR A 1005 -25.96 -5.60 -20.44
C TYR A 1005 -27.21 -5.37 -19.58
N LEU A 1006 -27.92 -6.44 -19.22
CA LEU A 1006 -29.03 -6.40 -18.28
C LEU A 1006 -28.55 -6.81 -16.89
N THR A 1007 -28.90 -6.07 -15.83
CA THR A 1007 -28.48 -6.40 -14.47
C THR A 1007 -29.54 -6.10 -13.42
N ASN A 1008 -29.56 -6.90 -12.36
CA ASN A 1008 -30.23 -6.63 -11.07
C ASN A 1008 -29.26 -6.98 -9.92
N ALA A 1009 -29.74 -7.04 -8.67
CA ALA A 1009 -28.88 -7.37 -7.52
C ALA A 1009 -28.22 -8.76 -7.63
N GLU A 1010 -28.87 -9.74 -8.26
CA GLU A 1010 -28.47 -11.15 -8.25
C GLU A 1010 -27.73 -11.58 -9.52
N LYS A 1011 -28.15 -11.07 -10.69
CA LYS A 1011 -27.72 -11.56 -12.00
C LYS A 1011 -27.36 -10.40 -12.93
N THR A 1012 -26.44 -10.70 -13.83
CA THR A 1012 -26.09 -9.85 -14.96
C THR A 1012 -26.05 -10.71 -16.21
N PHE A 1013 -26.60 -10.23 -17.32
CA PHE A 1013 -26.59 -10.92 -18.61
C PHE A 1013 -25.77 -10.13 -19.63
N SER A 1014 -24.90 -10.84 -20.35
CA SER A 1014 -24.07 -10.28 -21.42
C SER A 1014 -24.85 -10.11 -22.74
N PRO A 1015 -24.35 -9.32 -23.70
CA PRO A 1015 -25.00 -9.15 -25.02
C PRO A 1015 -25.25 -10.46 -25.79
N SER A 1016 -24.56 -11.54 -25.43
CA SER A 1016 -24.76 -12.88 -26.01
C SER A 1016 -25.96 -13.65 -25.42
N GLY A 1017 -26.63 -13.11 -24.40
CA GLY A 1017 -27.66 -13.81 -23.64
C GLY A 1017 -27.13 -14.64 -22.46
N LYS A 1018 -25.81 -14.84 -22.36
CA LYS A 1018 -25.19 -15.65 -21.30
C LYS A 1018 -25.09 -14.88 -19.98
N PRO A 1019 -25.30 -15.53 -18.83
CA PRO A 1019 -25.09 -14.92 -17.52
C PRO A 1019 -23.61 -14.61 -17.29
N LEU A 1020 -23.34 -13.46 -16.70
CA LEU A 1020 -22.03 -13.00 -16.26
C LEU A 1020 -21.97 -13.09 -14.73
N ILE A 1021 -21.07 -13.95 -14.22
CA ILE A 1021 -20.89 -14.16 -12.78
C ILE A 1021 -20.10 -12.99 -12.20
N MET A 1022 -20.62 -12.38 -11.14
CA MET A 1022 -19.95 -11.33 -10.36
C MET A 1022 -19.95 -11.71 -8.87
N PRO A 1023 -18.89 -11.37 -8.10
CA PRO A 1023 -18.69 -11.88 -6.73
C PRO A 1023 -19.54 -11.16 -5.67
N PHE A 1024 -20.54 -10.36 -6.06
CA PHE A 1024 -21.36 -9.57 -5.17
C PHE A 1024 -22.84 -9.60 -5.56
N LYS A 1025 -23.70 -9.48 -4.54
CA LYS A 1025 -25.16 -9.39 -4.67
C LYS A 1025 -25.62 -7.95 -4.41
N SER A 1026 -25.39 -7.08 -5.37
CA SER A 1026 -25.68 -5.64 -5.26
C SER A 1026 -25.86 -5.06 -6.66
N THR A 1027 -26.99 -4.39 -6.88
CA THR A 1027 -27.27 -3.67 -8.13
C THR A 1027 -26.30 -2.52 -8.28
N TYR A 1028 -25.99 -1.82 -7.17
CA TYR A 1028 -25.04 -0.72 -7.16
C TYR A 1028 -23.66 -1.18 -7.64
N LEU A 1029 -23.09 -2.20 -7.01
CA LEU A 1029 -21.75 -2.71 -7.35
C LEU A 1029 -21.69 -3.27 -8.78
N ARG A 1030 -22.77 -3.92 -9.26
CA ARG A 1030 -22.85 -4.44 -10.64
C ARG A 1030 -22.85 -3.31 -11.67
N VAL A 1031 -23.64 -2.26 -11.46
CA VAL A 1031 -23.66 -1.10 -12.36
C VAL A 1031 -22.29 -0.39 -12.34
N ARG A 1032 -21.71 -0.19 -11.14
CA ARG A 1032 -20.37 0.40 -11.01
C ARG A 1032 -19.28 -0.44 -11.71
N ALA A 1033 -19.41 -1.77 -11.71
CA ALA A 1033 -18.49 -2.66 -12.41
C ALA A 1033 -18.69 -2.63 -13.94
N LEU A 1034 -19.94 -2.61 -14.42
CA LEU A 1034 -20.24 -2.49 -15.85
C LEU A 1034 -19.75 -1.15 -16.41
N ALA A 1035 -19.89 -0.05 -15.67
CA ALA A 1035 -19.40 1.27 -16.07
C ALA A 1035 -17.87 1.37 -16.20
N LEU A 1036 -17.10 0.43 -15.62
CA LEU A 1036 -15.64 0.34 -15.77
C LEU A 1036 -15.21 -0.43 -17.03
N SER A 1037 -16.12 -1.18 -17.65
CA SER A 1037 -15.80 -2.08 -18.76
C SER A 1037 -15.96 -1.36 -20.11
N ALA A 1038 -14.85 -1.24 -20.85
CA ALA A 1038 -14.83 -0.66 -22.20
C ALA A 1038 -15.67 -1.45 -23.24
N LYS A 1039 -16.21 -2.62 -22.87
CA LYS A 1039 -17.08 -3.42 -23.74
C LYS A 1039 -18.57 -3.06 -23.64
N VAL A 1040 -18.95 -2.25 -22.65
CA VAL A 1040 -20.35 -1.97 -22.34
C VAL A 1040 -20.80 -0.73 -23.11
N GLU A 1041 -21.70 -0.90 -24.07
CA GLU A 1041 -22.27 0.22 -24.84
C GLU A 1041 -23.58 0.73 -24.27
N ALA A 1042 -24.30 -0.08 -23.48
CA ALA A 1042 -25.51 0.32 -22.76
C ALA A 1042 -25.75 -0.57 -21.53
N ILE A 1043 -26.48 -0.06 -20.54
CA ILE A 1043 -26.88 -0.84 -19.35
C ILE A 1043 -28.41 -0.77 -19.19
N VAL A 1044 -29.03 -1.92 -18.97
CA VAL A 1044 -30.43 -2.01 -18.53
C VAL A 1044 -30.46 -2.51 -17.09
N ILE A 1045 -31.11 -1.76 -16.21
CA ILE A 1045 -31.18 -2.03 -14.77
C ILE A 1045 -32.59 -2.46 -14.41
N ALA A 1046 -32.74 -3.66 -13.84
CA ALA A 1046 -33.95 -4.09 -13.18
C ALA A 1046 -33.79 -3.92 -11.65
N LEU A 1047 -34.35 -2.85 -11.10
CA LEU A 1047 -34.25 -2.52 -9.69
C LEU A 1047 -35.45 -3.09 -8.92
N GLN A 1048 -35.23 -4.20 -8.23
CA GLN A 1048 -36.27 -4.95 -7.51
C GLN A 1048 -36.19 -4.79 -5.98
N SER A 1049 -35.39 -3.82 -5.51
CA SER A 1049 -35.17 -3.54 -4.09
C SER A 1049 -35.01 -2.04 -3.80
N ASP A 1050 -34.94 -1.68 -2.51
CA ASP A 1050 -34.66 -0.31 -2.03
C ASP A 1050 -33.18 0.02 -1.84
N GLU A 1051 -32.27 -0.78 -2.43
CA GLU A 1051 -30.81 -0.69 -2.26
C GLU A 1051 -30.22 0.72 -2.47
N PHE A 1052 -30.74 1.48 -3.44
CA PHE A 1052 -30.21 2.82 -3.77
C PHE A 1052 -30.51 3.88 -2.71
N LEU A 1053 -31.43 3.65 -1.78
CA LEU A 1053 -31.60 4.53 -0.62
C LEU A 1053 -30.41 4.43 0.34
N ASP A 1054 -29.79 3.26 0.42
CA ASP A 1054 -28.70 2.99 1.36
C ASP A 1054 -27.33 3.16 0.68
N SER A 1055 -27.19 2.72 -0.57
CA SER A 1055 -25.95 2.77 -1.35
C SER A 1055 -25.75 4.08 -2.13
N GLY A 1056 -26.81 4.86 -2.34
CA GLY A 1056 -26.83 5.98 -3.26
C GLY A 1056 -26.98 5.54 -4.73
N LEU A 1057 -26.97 6.52 -5.63
CA LEU A 1057 -27.05 6.25 -7.07
C LEU A 1057 -25.69 5.77 -7.62
N PRO A 1058 -25.64 4.74 -8.47
CA PRO A 1058 -24.39 4.24 -9.03
C PRO A 1058 -23.84 5.13 -10.16
N LEU A 1059 -24.66 5.99 -10.76
CA LEU A 1059 -24.30 6.89 -11.85
C LEU A 1059 -24.99 8.24 -11.64
N GLU A 1060 -24.40 9.32 -12.13
CA GLU A 1060 -24.94 10.67 -12.04
C GLU A 1060 -26.15 10.89 -12.96
N PHE A 1061 -26.23 10.11 -14.05
CA PHE A 1061 -27.24 10.25 -15.09
C PHE A 1061 -27.73 8.89 -15.59
N VAL A 1062 -29.01 8.82 -15.92
CA VAL A 1062 -29.66 7.72 -16.65
C VAL A 1062 -30.61 8.28 -17.71
N GLU A 1063 -30.77 7.55 -18.80
CA GLU A 1063 -31.58 7.94 -19.96
C GLU A 1063 -33.07 7.89 -19.62
N THR A 1064 -33.49 6.75 -19.05
CA THR A 1064 -34.90 6.52 -18.70
C THR A 1064 -35.04 5.89 -17.32
N VAL A 1065 -36.12 6.26 -16.65
CA VAL A 1065 -36.57 5.65 -15.39
C VAL A 1065 -38.05 5.35 -15.55
N THR A 1066 -38.41 4.07 -15.46
CA THR A 1066 -39.79 3.58 -15.50
C THR A 1066 -40.09 2.86 -14.19
N ILE A 1067 -41.16 3.29 -13.51
CA ILE A 1067 -41.55 2.79 -12.19
C ILE A 1067 -42.88 2.03 -12.34
N PHE A 1068 -42.91 0.79 -11.89
CA PHE A 1068 -44.11 -0.05 -11.82
C PHE A 1068 -44.58 -0.11 -10.37
N ASP A 1069 -45.90 -0.02 -10.17
CA ASP A 1069 -46.53 -0.04 -8.85
C ASP A 1069 -46.65 -1.48 -8.33
N GLU A 1070 -45.51 -2.10 -8.06
CA GLU A 1070 -45.37 -3.47 -7.56
C GLU A 1070 -44.50 -3.49 -6.28
N PRO A 1071 -44.72 -4.44 -5.35
CA PRO A 1071 -43.95 -4.52 -4.12
C PRO A 1071 -42.47 -4.83 -4.40
N LEU A 1072 -41.59 -4.07 -3.76
CA LEU A 1072 -40.13 -4.27 -3.76
C LEU A 1072 -39.68 -5.02 -2.50
N ILE A 1073 -38.49 -5.63 -2.57
CA ILE A 1073 -37.87 -6.32 -1.43
C ILE A 1073 -36.88 -5.40 -0.72
N SER A 1074 -36.85 -5.44 0.62
CA SER A 1074 -35.87 -4.71 1.40
C SER A 1074 -34.46 -5.27 1.20
N PHE A 1075 -33.52 -4.42 0.81
CA PHE A 1075 -32.11 -4.77 0.65
C PHE A 1075 -31.44 -5.08 1.99
N SER A 1076 -31.73 -4.29 3.02
CA SER A 1076 -31.20 -4.49 4.38
C SER A 1076 -31.85 -5.67 5.12
N ASN A 1077 -33.07 -6.08 4.72
CA ASN A 1077 -33.78 -7.20 5.31
C ASN A 1077 -34.33 -8.14 4.21
N PRO A 1078 -33.49 -9.03 3.66
CA PRO A 1078 -33.89 -9.97 2.62
C PRO A 1078 -35.12 -10.78 3.03
N GLY A 1079 -36.15 -10.79 2.18
CA GLY A 1079 -37.42 -11.49 2.43
C GLY A 1079 -38.54 -10.64 3.03
N LYS A 1080 -38.28 -9.37 3.37
CA LYS A 1080 -39.32 -8.40 3.77
C LYS A 1080 -39.66 -7.45 2.63
N GLN A 1081 -40.92 -7.01 2.56
CA GLN A 1081 -41.33 -5.93 1.66
C GLN A 1081 -40.82 -4.57 2.16
N VAL A 1082 -40.54 -3.66 1.22
CA VAL A 1082 -40.17 -2.28 1.50
C VAL A 1082 -41.35 -1.53 2.12
N SER A 1083 -41.11 -0.73 3.16
CA SER A 1083 -42.17 0.07 3.79
C SER A 1083 -42.70 1.16 2.83
N PRO A 1084 -43.97 1.59 2.96
CA PRO A 1084 -44.55 2.62 2.09
C PRO A 1084 -43.74 3.93 2.07
N GLU A 1085 -43.16 4.33 3.21
CA GLU A 1085 -42.34 5.53 3.34
C GLU A 1085 -41.01 5.42 2.57
N ARG A 1086 -40.33 4.27 2.66
CA ARG A 1086 -39.10 4.00 1.91
C ARG A 1086 -39.39 3.86 0.43
N LEU A 1087 -40.49 3.19 0.06
CA LEU A 1087 -40.91 3.08 -1.33
C LEU A 1087 -41.15 4.46 -1.95
N LYS A 1088 -41.88 5.35 -1.26
CA LYS A 1088 -42.08 6.74 -1.69
C LYS A 1088 -40.76 7.49 -1.83
N SER A 1089 -39.84 7.33 -0.87
CA SER A 1089 -38.52 7.96 -0.91
C SER A 1089 -37.69 7.48 -2.11
N LEU A 1090 -37.72 6.18 -2.39
CA LEU A 1090 -37.04 5.59 -3.55
C LEU A 1090 -37.64 6.11 -4.86
N GLN A 1091 -38.97 6.19 -4.97
CA GLN A 1091 -39.61 6.73 -6.15
C GLN A 1091 -39.24 8.20 -6.40
N ILE A 1092 -39.11 9.01 -5.35
CA ILE A 1092 -38.63 10.40 -5.46
C ILE A 1092 -37.18 10.42 -5.94
N LEU A 1093 -36.31 9.61 -5.33
CA LEU A 1093 -34.90 9.50 -5.72
C LEU A 1093 -34.76 9.13 -7.21
N LEU A 1094 -35.49 8.10 -7.65
CA LEU A 1094 -35.45 7.60 -9.03
C LEU A 1094 -36.03 8.62 -10.03
N LYS A 1095 -37.13 9.30 -9.70
CA LYS A 1095 -37.70 10.36 -10.56
C LYS A 1095 -36.73 11.52 -10.78
N ASN A 1096 -35.93 11.85 -9.77
CA ASN A 1096 -34.94 12.93 -9.85
C ASN A 1096 -33.65 12.53 -10.58
N TRP A 1097 -33.43 11.25 -10.85
CA TRP A 1097 -32.23 10.76 -11.54
C TRP A 1097 -32.19 11.14 -13.04
N ARG A 1098 -33.35 11.39 -13.64
CA ARG A 1098 -33.50 11.54 -15.11
C ARG A 1098 -33.16 12.93 -15.66
N THR A 1099 -33.09 13.97 -14.85
CA THR A 1099 -33.26 15.33 -15.39
C THR A 1099 -32.00 16.01 -15.92
N THR A 1100 -31.99 16.25 -17.23
CA THR A 1100 -31.09 17.10 -18.04
C THR A 1100 -31.47 18.59 -18.03
N ASP A 1101 -31.97 19.14 -16.91
CA ASP A 1101 -32.30 20.57 -16.89
C ASP A 1101 -31.00 21.40 -16.94
N HIS A 1102 -30.68 21.88 -18.14
CA HIS A 1102 -29.56 22.74 -18.56
C HIS A 1102 -28.22 22.04 -18.84
N ILE A 1103 -28.17 21.31 -19.95
CA ILE A 1103 -26.91 21.08 -20.70
C ILE A 1103 -27.19 21.40 -22.18
N ASN A 1104 -27.21 22.68 -22.53
CA ASN A 1104 -26.71 23.12 -23.83
C ASN A 1104 -25.30 23.70 -23.58
N PRO A 1105 -24.37 23.57 -24.54
CA PRO A 1105 -22.94 23.87 -24.36
C PRO A 1105 -22.68 25.32 -23.96
#